data_AF-A0A518N2B8-F1
#
_entry.id   AF-A0A518N2B8-F1
#
_cell.length_a   1.000
_cell.length_b   1.000
_cell.length_c   1.000
_cell.angle_alpha   90.00
_cell.angle_beta   90.00
_cell.angle_gamma   90.00
#
_symmetry.space_group_name_H-M   'P 1'
#
loop_
_entity.id
_entity.type
_entity.pdbx_description
1 polymer ?
#
loop_
_entity_poly.entity_id
_entity_poly.type
_entity_poly.pdbx_seq_one_letter_code
_entity_poly.pdbx_strand_id
1 'polypeptide(L)'
;MRDRIRHGRAGARTSAQLTDGLAATALLAVIFAATPALASKYPWQEFEQTITSAREIQTLGPDLFGDQVSLQDGALSFSATDVSIPGNDALPVEFRRTYSLFNREYHDSDEMLADWEVDVPRISGTYAPNWVDSTGSIAGRCSTGGVPPSVQSPYDTQPSETVMAYWQGLQLQIPGKASGELMPALPGTPAPSSGSYPWVTNDLVRVACLTGVDAVANEPGSGEGFVAVAPDGTRYWFTWMAQYYLPGSKQVSPPPILGLGGIQWVFPRRKNVLYATRVEDRLGNWVTYAYANTWNVPGRLTEINASDGRKITIAYSGNRIASVTATATDGPARTWTYAYGSTGSGRSTLASVTLPDATQWLIDFSQFTNAEIKYLLTYPPGEVVRTCDGLEQPQNASLAPVGTITHPSGATGIFSASIQEHGRTNVPYSCANVWVVSGGGGMGNDPNDDVNLFTIMYQSFALRSKQVSGPGVTPATWSYTYHSPSSIHMYPGTTWASPICIVGAQCYQPPCTDDACAGTSQTTVAGPEGQWERYTFGNSFRYNEGKLLRVETGSGPSDILRTVRHSYDYARAGRPYPVRFGSSLRVFTDSSSADYIRPLISTVTTQQGRDFFWQVDAVCAGNYCFDDYVRPTHVTRGSSPSP
;
A
#
# COMPACT_ATOMS: atom_id res chain seq x y z
N MET A 1 59.07 -27.93 70.47
CA MET A 1 60.25 -27.39 71.19
C MET A 1 61.42 -27.31 70.22
N ARG A 2 62.19 -26.23 70.35
CA ARG A 2 63.39 -25.81 69.59
C ARG A 2 64.33 -26.99 69.20
N ASP A 3 65.20 -26.90 68.21
CA ASP A 3 66.20 -25.83 68.08
C ASP A 3 67.16 -26.00 66.86
N ARG A 4 68.00 -24.96 66.68
CA ARG A 4 69.32 -24.85 65.98
C ARG A 4 69.31 -24.51 64.48
N ILE A 5 69.90 -23.40 64.00
CA ILE A 5 71.20 -22.68 64.17
C ILE A 5 72.40 -23.37 63.47
N ARG A 6 72.99 -22.72 62.43
CA ARG A 6 74.36 -22.14 62.38
C ARG A 6 74.71 -21.53 61.02
N HIS A 7 75.56 -20.49 61.04
CA HIS A 7 76.06 -19.68 59.92
C HIS A 7 77.56 -19.94 59.60
N GLY A 8 77.97 -19.62 58.36
CA GLY A 8 79.35 -19.35 57.93
C GLY A 8 79.40 -18.84 56.47
N ARG A 9 80.14 -17.74 56.20
CA ARG A 9 80.24 -16.97 54.93
C ARG A 9 81.42 -17.41 54.04
N ALA A 10 81.28 -17.32 52.71
CA ALA A 10 82.31 -16.94 51.72
C ALA A 10 81.64 -16.67 50.34
N GLY A 11 82.21 -15.79 49.51
CA GLY A 11 81.52 -15.16 48.37
C GLY A 11 81.92 -15.55 46.94
N ALA A 12 81.09 -15.02 46.04
CA ALA A 12 81.28 -14.61 44.63
C ALA A 12 81.52 -15.67 43.53
N ARG A 13 80.55 -15.77 42.60
CA ARG A 13 80.73 -15.50 41.15
C ARG A 13 79.41 -15.63 40.35
N THR A 14 79.27 -14.73 39.38
CA THR A 14 78.55 -14.84 38.09
C THR A 14 77.05 -15.15 38.04
N SER A 15 76.29 -14.09 37.77
CA SER A 15 75.36 -13.93 36.62
C SER A 15 74.59 -15.14 36.09
N ALA A 16 73.26 -15.06 36.23
CA ALA A 16 72.26 -15.04 35.16
C ALA A 16 71.02 -15.92 35.47
N GLN A 17 69.86 -15.29 35.25
CA GLN A 17 68.50 -15.84 35.18
C GLN A 17 67.81 -16.17 36.51
N LEU A 18 67.10 -15.15 37.03
CA LEU A 18 65.94 -15.31 37.91
C LEU A 18 64.69 -15.22 37.05
N THR A 19 63.93 -16.30 37.10
CA THR A 19 62.51 -16.41 36.75
C THR A 19 61.65 -15.62 37.74
N ASP A 20 60.40 -15.46 37.32
CA ASP A 20 59.18 -15.17 38.10
C ASP A 20 58.76 -13.71 38.30
N GLY A 21 57.70 -13.39 37.57
CA GLY A 21 56.84 -12.22 37.72
C GLY A 21 55.60 -12.37 36.84
N LEU A 22 54.70 -13.29 37.18
CA LEU A 22 53.37 -13.43 36.58
C LEU A 22 52.56 -12.15 36.83
N ALA A 23 52.54 -11.26 35.85
CA ALA A 23 51.61 -10.14 35.78
C ALA A 23 50.35 -10.60 35.02
N ALA A 24 49.24 -10.72 35.74
CA ALA A 24 47.92 -10.97 35.17
C ALA A 24 47.41 -9.69 34.49
N THR A 25 47.54 -9.60 33.17
CA THR A 25 46.91 -8.57 32.35
C THR A 25 45.44 -8.93 32.14
N ALA A 26 44.54 -8.23 32.83
CA ALA A 26 43.11 -8.29 32.55
C ALA A 26 42.84 -7.57 31.21
N LEU A 27 42.67 -8.35 30.14
CA LEU A 27 42.22 -7.86 28.84
C LEU A 27 40.72 -7.53 28.96
N LEU A 28 40.38 -6.24 29.09
CA LEU A 28 39.01 -5.77 28.93
C LEU A 28 38.63 -5.91 27.45
N ALA A 29 38.02 -7.04 27.09
CA ALA A 29 37.38 -7.21 25.80
C ALA A 29 36.12 -6.34 25.78
N VAL A 30 36.21 -5.15 25.16
CA VAL A 30 35.03 -4.39 24.75
C VAL A 30 34.34 -5.19 23.65
N ILE A 31 33.40 -6.03 24.04
CA ILE A 31 32.43 -6.61 23.12
C ILE A 31 31.56 -5.44 22.67
N PHE A 32 31.89 -4.84 21.52
CA PHE A 32 30.90 -4.14 20.72
C PHE A 32 29.88 -5.20 20.35
N ALA A 33 28.80 -5.29 21.12
CA ALA A 33 27.58 -5.92 20.63
C ALA A 33 27.19 -5.09 19.41
N ALA A 34 27.47 -5.60 18.21
CA ALA A 34 26.88 -5.09 17.00
C ALA A 34 25.38 -5.23 17.20
N THR A 35 24.71 -4.14 17.58
CA THR A 35 23.26 -4.06 17.50
C THR A 35 22.93 -4.42 16.06
N PRO A 36 22.10 -5.45 15.79
CA PRO A 36 21.70 -5.74 14.43
C PRO A 36 21.13 -4.44 13.86
N ALA A 37 21.72 -3.95 12.77
CA ALA A 37 21.20 -2.77 12.10
C ALA A 37 19.73 -3.04 11.78
N LEU A 38 18.84 -2.15 12.19
CA LEU A 38 17.42 -2.27 11.86
C LEU A 38 17.30 -2.27 10.33
N ALA A 39 16.71 -3.34 9.81
CA ALA A 39 16.33 -3.45 8.41
C ALA A 39 15.45 -2.25 8.06
N SER A 40 15.87 -1.44 7.08
CA SER A 40 15.28 -0.13 6.83
C SER A 40 15.31 0.25 5.36
N LYS A 41 14.34 1.07 4.97
CA LYS A 41 14.18 1.61 3.63
C LYS A 41 14.34 3.11 3.63
N TYR A 42 14.92 3.64 2.57
CA TYR A 42 14.88 5.06 2.31
C TYR A 42 13.51 5.49 1.77
N PRO A 43 13.07 6.75 1.96
CA PRO A 43 11.74 7.21 1.55
C PRO A 43 11.42 7.00 0.06
N TRP A 44 12.39 7.18 -0.84
CA TRP A 44 12.18 7.00 -2.29
C TRP A 44 11.93 5.54 -2.70
N GLN A 45 12.37 4.57 -1.89
CA GLN A 45 12.12 3.15 -2.14
C GLN A 45 10.65 2.76 -1.90
N GLU A 46 9.84 3.69 -1.39
CA GLU A 46 8.43 3.51 -1.07
C GLU A 46 7.50 4.44 -1.84
N PHE A 47 8.01 5.10 -2.88
CA PHE A 47 7.22 5.93 -3.80
C PHE A 47 6.03 5.20 -4.46
N GLU A 48 6.07 3.87 -4.58
CA GLU A 48 4.88 3.11 -4.97
C GLU A 48 3.72 3.30 -3.98
N GLN A 49 4.01 3.37 -2.68
CA GLN A 49 2.99 3.48 -1.63
C GLN A 49 2.34 4.88 -1.59
N THR A 50 3.05 5.92 -2.06
CA THR A 50 2.54 7.30 -2.08
C THR A 50 1.57 7.54 -3.23
N ILE A 51 1.76 6.84 -4.36
CA ILE A 51 0.89 6.90 -5.54
C ILE A 51 -0.13 5.76 -5.47
N THR A 52 -1.14 5.93 -4.63
CA THR A 52 -2.36 5.11 -4.66
C THR A 52 -3.40 5.83 -5.49
N SER A 53 -3.22 5.90 -6.82
CA SER A 53 -4.36 6.22 -7.69
C SER A 53 -5.36 5.07 -7.62
N ALA A 54 -6.65 5.35 -7.83
CA ALA A 54 -7.67 4.31 -7.94
C ALA A 54 -7.23 3.27 -8.97
N ARG A 55 -6.65 2.16 -8.49
CA ARG A 55 -6.25 1.02 -9.32
C ARG A 55 -7.56 0.38 -9.75
N GLU A 56 -7.96 0.59 -11.00
CA GLU A 56 -9.05 -0.19 -11.57
C GLU A 56 -8.51 -1.61 -11.74
N ILE A 57 -8.88 -2.47 -10.81
CA ILE A 57 -8.50 -3.88 -10.80
C ILE A 57 -9.49 -4.60 -11.69
N GLN A 58 -9.00 -5.20 -12.76
CA GLN A 58 -9.81 -6.00 -13.67
C GLN A 58 -9.34 -7.45 -13.64
N THR A 59 -10.30 -8.36 -13.81
CA THR A 59 -10.03 -9.77 -14.12
C THR A 59 -10.01 -9.90 -15.64
N LEU A 60 -8.91 -10.41 -16.21
CA LEU A 60 -8.79 -10.67 -17.65
C LEU A 60 -8.59 -12.16 -17.93
N GLY A 61 -9.42 -12.68 -18.83
CA GLY A 61 -9.54 -14.12 -19.10
C GLY A 61 -10.38 -14.84 -18.04
N PRO A 62 -10.26 -16.18 -17.95
CA PRO A 62 -10.98 -16.95 -16.92
C PRO A 62 -10.57 -16.50 -15.51
N ASP A 63 -11.55 -16.07 -14.72
CA ASP A 63 -11.42 -15.75 -13.30
C ASP A 63 -11.47 -17.03 -12.46
N LEU A 64 -10.58 -17.97 -12.78
CA LEU A 64 -10.54 -19.28 -12.13
C LEU A 64 -9.67 -19.28 -10.87
N PHE A 65 -8.68 -18.40 -10.80
CA PHE A 65 -7.68 -18.38 -9.73
C PHE A 65 -7.84 -17.17 -8.79
N GLY A 66 -8.84 -16.33 -9.00
CA GLY A 66 -9.05 -15.10 -8.26
C GLY A 66 -7.98 -14.03 -8.52
N ASP A 67 -7.23 -14.16 -9.62
CA ASP A 67 -6.16 -13.23 -9.99
C ASP A 67 -6.72 -11.89 -10.45
N GLN A 68 -6.05 -10.83 -10.02
CA GLN A 68 -6.50 -9.46 -10.15
C GLN A 68 -5.32 -8.60 -10.60
N VAL A 69 -5.48 -7.91 -11.73
CA VAL A 69 -4.41 -7.10 -12.33
C VAL A 69 -4.87 -5.66 -12.47
N SER A 70 -4.09 -4.74 -11.92
CA SER A 70 -4.22 -3.31 -12.21
C SER A 70 -3.70 -3.07 -13.61
N LEU A 71 -4.55 -2.64 -14.55
CA LEU A 71 -4.11 -2.37 -15.92
C LEU A 71 -3.37 -1.04 -16.06
N GLN A 72 -3.32 -0.23 -15.00
CA GLN A 72 -2.57 1.02 -14.98
C GLN A 72 -1.06 0.80 -14.79
N ASP A 73 -0.68 -0.12 -13.90
CA ASP A 73 0.70 -0.35 -13.47
C ASP A 73 1.09 -1.83 -13.36
N GLY A 74 0.19 -2.75 -13.72
CA GLY A 74 0.46 -4.19 -13.70
C GLY A 74 0.49 -4.83 -12.32
N ALA A 75 0.12 -4.11 -11.25
CA ALA A 75 0.09 -4.65 -9.91
C ALA A 75 -0.79 -5.92 -9.86
N LEU A 76 -0.21 -7.01 -9.33
CA LEU A 76 -0.83 -8.33 -9.27
C LEU A 76 -1.29 -8.64 -7.84
N SER A 77 -2.54 -9.09 -7.73
CA SER A 77 -3.13 -9.57 -6.49
C SER A 77 -4.00 -10.79 -6.75
N PHE A 78 -4.40 -11.48 -5.67
CA PHE A 78 -5.28 -12.63 -5.71
C PHE A 78 -6.30 -12.53 -4.58
N SER A 79 -7.54 -12.93 -4.83
CA SER A 79 -8.60 -13.00 -3.83
C SER A 79 -9.32 -14.34 -3.89
N ALA A 80 -9.58 -14.95 -2.74
CA ALA A 80 -10.35 -16.18 -2.64
C ALA A 80 -11.36 -16.09 -1.50
N THR A 81 -12.61 -16.48 -1.77
CA THR A 81 -13.63 -16.71 -0.74
C THR A 81 -13.66 -18.20 -0.44
N ASP A 82 -13.00 -18.61 0.65
CA ASP A 82 -12.95 -20.03 1.02
C ASP A 82 -14.30 -20.48 1.62
N VAL A 83 -14.88 -19.62 2.47
CA VAL A 83 -16.17 -19.88 3.14
C VAL A 83 -17.16 -18.79 2.79
N SER A 84 -18.37 -19.18 2.37
CA SER A 84 -19.53 -18.31 2.31
C SER A 84 -20.76 -19.08 2.81
N ILE A 85 -21.47 -18.51 3.78
CA ILE A 85 -22.70 -19.07 4.34
C ILE A 85 -23.86 -18.15 3.95
N PRO A 86 -24.73 -18.56 3.01
CA PRO A 86 -25.92 -17.78 2.66
C PRO A 86 -26.84 -17.67 3.88
N GLY A 87 -27.44 -16.50 4.07
CA GLY A 87 -28.35 -16.21 5.18
C GLY A 87 -29.66 -15.60 4.71
N ASN A 88 -30.47 -15.16 5.67
CA ASN A 88 -31.75 -14.50 5.40
C ASN A 88 -31.63 -12.96 5.26
N ASP A 89 -30.44 -12.42 5.50
CA ASP A 89 -30.10 -11.01 5.38
C ASP A 89 -28.92 -10.79 4.41
N ALA A 90 -28.66 -9.53 4.06
CA ALA A 90 -27.63 -9.15 3.08
C ALA A 90 -26.21 -9.04 3.67
N LEU A 91 -26.03 -9.25 4.98
CA LEU A 91 -24.71 -9.21 5.61
C LEU A 91 -23.94 -10.51 5.29
N PRO A 92 -22.71 -10.38 4.77
CA PRO A 92 -21.89 -11.53 4.44
C PRO A 92 -21.36 -12.21 5.71
N VAL A 93 -21.52 -13.53 5.77
CA VAL A 93 -20.81 -14.41 6.73
C VAL A 93 -19.83 -15.24 5.92
N GLU A 94 -18.65 -14.69 5.75
CA GLU A 94 -17.65 -15.19 4.80
C GLU A 94 -16.25 -15.16 5.41
N PHE A 95 -15.42 -16.11 5.00
CA PHE A 95 -13.99 -16.09 5.24
C PHE A 95 -13.29 -15.91 3.89
N ARG A 96 -12.64 -14.75 3.74
CA ARG A 96 -11.93 -14.34 2.53
C ARG A 96 -10.45 -14.14 2.83
N ARG A 97 -9.62 -14.40 1.82
CA ARG A 97 -8.18 -14.16 1.88
C ARG A 97 -7.70 -13.46 0.64
N THR A 98 -6.73 -12.57 0.82
CA THR A 98 -6.13 -11.79 -0.27
C THR A 98 -4.61 -11.85 -0.23
N TYR A 99 -3.99 -11.86 -1.40
CA TYR A 99 -2.55 -11.77 -1.59
C TYR A 99 -2.24 -10.60 -2.52
N SER A 100 -1.17 -9.87 -2.23
CA SER A 100 -0.62 -8.87 -3.15
C SER A 100 0.86 -9.13 -3.37
N LEU A 101 1.29 -9.04 -4.63
CA LEU A 101 2.70 -9.00 -4.99
C LEU A 101 3.22 -7.57 -4.86
N PHE A 102 4.24 -7.36 -4.04
CA PHE A 102 4.86 -6.07 -3.79
C PHE A 102 6.33 -6.26 -3.40
N ASN A 103 7.11 -5.16 -3.29
CA ASN A 103 8.50 -5.23 -2.84
C ASN A 103 8.61 -5.69 -1.37
N ARG A 104 8.93 -6.97 -1.16
CA ARG A 104 9.08 -7.58 0.18
C ARG A 104 10.42 -7.33 0.85
N GLU A 105 11.28 -6.49 0.29
CA GLU A 105 12.57 -6.18 0.92
C GLU A 105 12.33 -5.71 2.37
N TYR A 106 12.96 -6.40 3.34
CA TYR A 106 12.80 -6.17 4.78
C TYR A 106 11.39 -6.37 5.37
N HIS A 107 10.45 -6.95 4.63
CA HIS A 107 9.13 -7.32 5.15
C HIS A 107 9.12 -8.73 5.71
N ASP A 108 8.33 -8.90 6.78
CA ASP A 108 8.00 -10.21 7.35
C ASP A 108 6.74 -10.79 6.67
N SER A 109 6.48 -12.07 6.92
CA SER A 109 5.23 -12.75 6.55
C SER A 109 4.47 -13.10 7.83
N ASP A 110 4.04 -12.05 8.55
CA ASP A 110 3.43 -12.09 9.88
C ASP A 110 1.89 -12.06 9.85
N GLU A 111 1.29 -12.16 8.66
CA GLU A 111 -0.16 -12.26 8.50
C GLU A 111 -0.74 -13.57 9.07
N MET A 112 -2.06 -13.59 9.27
CA MET A 112 -2.78 -14.74 9.86
C MET A 112 -2.61 -16.03 9.04
N LEU A 113 -2.47 -15.87 7.72
CA LEU A 113 -2.21 -16.93 6.74
C LEU A 113 -0.79 -16.79 6.13
N ALA A 114 0.18 -16.36 6.96
CA ALA A 114 1.57 -16.10 6.60
C ALA A 114 1.77 -14.91 5.65
N ASP A 115 1.67 -15.13 4.35
CA ASP A 115 1.85 -14.15 3.29
C ASP A 115 0.53 -13.70 2.66
N TRP A 116 -0.57 -14.32 3.06
CA TRP A 116 -1.95 -13.94 2.75
C TRP A 116 -2.60 -13.23 3.93
N GLU A 117 -3.36 -12.20 3.62
CA GLU A 117 -4.14 -11.43 4.57
C GLU A 117 -5.56 -12.00 4.66
N VAL A 118 -6.18 -11.94 5.83
CA VAL A 118 -7.62 -12.25 6.01
C VAL A 118 -8.41 -10.97 5.73
N ASP A 119 -9.30 -11.03 4.73
CA ASP A 119 -10.03 -9.86 4.23
C ASP A 119 -11.31 -9.65 5.05
N VAL A 120 -11.17 -8.84 6.09
CA VAL A 120 -12.25 -8.41 7.01
C VAL A 120 -12.27 -6.88 7.09
N PRO A 121 -13.43 -6.27 7.43
CA PRO A 121 -13.50 -4.81 7.50
C PRO A 121 -12.49 -4.24 8.48
N ARG A 122 -11.74 -3.22 8.05
CA ARG A 122 -10.72 -2.56 8.88
C ARG A 122 -10.47 -1.10 8.52
N ILE A 123 -9.86 -0.38 9.47
CA ILE A 123 -9.16 0.89 9.22
C ILE A 123 -7.69 0.68 9.55
N SER A 124 -6.78 1.19 8.72
CA SER A 124 -5.34 1.04 8.94
C SER A 124 -4.53 2.28 8.60
N GLY A 125 -3.33 2.37 9.17
CA GLY A 125 -2.34 3.39 8.86
C GLY A 125 -0.95 3.00 9.36
N THR A 126 0.08 3.58 8.75
CA THR A 126 1.48 3.35 9.15
C THR A 126 1.94 4.44 10.12
N TYR A 127 2.47 4.05 11.28
CA TYR A 127 2.90 4.96 12.35
C TYR A 127 4.31 4.61 12.85
N ALA A 128 4.90 5.52 13.62
CA ALA A 128 6.24 5.40 14.18
C ALA A 128 6.25 5.42 15.73
N PRO A 129 6.00 4.28 16.40
CA PRO A 129 5.34 3.07 15.88
C PRO A 129 3.82 3.06 16.16
N ASN A 130 3.37 3.72 17.22
CA ASN A 130 1.99 3.57 17.71
C ASN A 130 1.04 4.55 17.03
N TRP A 131 -0.19 4.11 16.80
CA TRP A 131 -1.24 5.00 16.31
C TRP A 131 -1.66 5.97 17.42
N VAL A 132 -1.31 7.23 17.26
CA VAL A 132 -1.60 8.34 18.17
C VAL A 132 -2.05 9.56 17.39
N ASP A 133 -2.71 10.51 18.05
CA ASP A 133 -2.99 11.83 17.49
C ASP A 133 -1.73 12.72 17.45
N SER A 134 -1.88 13.95 16.96
CA SER A 134 -0.79 14.93 16.84
C SER A 134 -0.10 15.30 18.16
N THR A 135 -0.73 15.04 19.31
CA THR A 135 -0.18 15.28 20.65
C THR A 135 0.50 14.05 21.25
N GLY A 136 0.49 12.91 20.54
CA GLY A 136 0.97 11.63 21.04
C GLY A 136 -0.06 10.87 21.89
N SER A 137 -1.33 11.27 21.86
CA SER A 137 -2.41 10.65 22.65
C SER A 137 -3.18 9.59 21.86
N ILE A 138 -3.51 8.48 22.51
CA ILE A 138 -4.43 7.46 21.97
C ILE A 138 -5.91 7.86 22.13
N ALA A 139 -6.20 8.81 23.02
CA ALA A 139 -7.55 9.23 23.37
C ALA A 139 -8.17 10.21 22.36
N GLY A 140 -7.40 10.67 21.38
CA GLY A 140 -7.83 11.59 20.33
C GLY A 140 -7.65 11.05 18.91
N ARG A 141 -7.40 9.75 18.73
CA ARG A 141 -7.03 9.19 17.42
C ARG A 141 -8.10 9.40 16.34
N CYS A 142 -9.37 9.54 16.73
CA CYS A 142 -10.50 9.77 15.83
C CYS A 142 -11.02 11.21 15.93
N SER A 143 -11.27 11.73 17.14
CA SER A 143 -12.02 12.97 17.36
C SER A 143 -11.19 14.23 17.12
N THR A 144 -9.96 14.26 17.63
CA THR A 144 -8.93 15.25 17.31
C THR A 144 -7.99 14.75 16.21
N GLY A 145 -8.28 13.56 15.68
CA GLY A 145 -7.45 12.82 14.77
C GLY A 145 -6.95 13.69 13.62
N GLY A 146 -5.69 13.50 13.28
CA GLY A 146 -4.94 14.38 12.41
C GLY A 146 -3.62 13.74 11.97
N VAL A 147 -2.77 14.55 11.36
CA VAL A 147 -1.40 14.17 11.04
C VAL A 147 -0.67 13.79 12.34
N PRO A 148 -0.06 12.59 12.44
CA PRO A 148 0.68 12.18 13.64
C PRO A 148 1.92 13.05 13.89
N PRO A 149 2.51 13.01 15.10
CA PRO A 149 3.65 13.85 15.44
C PRO A 149 4.88 13.48 14.61
N SER A 150 5.66 14.48 14.22
CA SER A 150 6.97 14.29 13.62
C SER A 150 7.89 13.49 14.54
N VAL A 151 8.72 12.60 13.98
CA VAL A 151 9.75 11.90 14.75
C VAL A 151 10.95 12.83 14.93
N GLN A 152 11.45 12.95 16.16
CA GLN A 152 12.63 13.76 16.44
C GLN A 152 13.91 12.98 16.15
N SER A 153 14.84 13.61 15.42
CA SER A 153 16.19 13.07 15.25
C SER A 153 16.91 13.04 16.60
N PRO A 154 17.59 11.93 16.96
CA PRO A 154 18.39 11.88 18.18
C PRO A 154 19.66 12.75 18.10
N TYR A 155 19.97 13.33 16.93
CA TYR A 155 21.19 14.08 16.65
C TYR A 155 20.99 15.59 16.44
N ASP A 156 19.75 16.10 16.44
CA ASP A 156 19.45 17.52 16.22
C ASP A 156 18.37 18.07 17.18
N THR A 157 18.43 19.37 17.46
CA THR A 157 17.47 20.17 18.23
C THR A 157 16.51 21.01 17.36
N GLN A 158 16.73 21.07 16.04
CA GLN A 158 15.86 21.72 15.05
C GLN A 158 14.70 20.80 14.61
N PRO A 159 13.61 21.34 14.00
CA PRO A 159 12.38 20.58 13.79
C PRO A 159 12.58 19.37 12.85
N SER A 160 12.65 18.21 13.51
CA SER A 160 11.81 17.01 13.37
C SER A 160 11.34 16.62 11.97
N GLU A 161 11.49 15.32 11.71
CA GLU A 161 11.30 14.71 10.40
C GLU A 161 9.87 14.78 9.87
N THR A 162 9.80 14.73 8.54
CA THR A 162 8.55 14.83 7.84
C THR A 162 7.73 13.56 8.05
N VAL A 163 6.55 13.75 8.65
CA VAL A 163 5.54 12.71 8.89
C VAL A 163 5.26 11.86 7.64
N MET A 164 5.47 12.41 6.44
CA MET A 164 5.39 11.73 5.15
C MET A 164 6.30 10.50 5.01
N ALA A 165 7.42 10.43 5.74
CA ALA A 165 8.34 9.31 5.70
C ALA A 165 7.74 8.01 6.26
N TYR A 166 6.64 8.10 7.00
CA TYR A 166 5.99 6.94 7.57
C TYR A 166 4.46 6.96 7.46
N TRP A 167 3.81 8.12 7.42
CA TRP A 167 2.36 8.20 7.43
C TRP A 167 1.78 8.70 6.11
N GLN A 168 0.84 7.93 5.57
CA GLN A 168 0.22 8.13 4.26
C GLN A 168 -1.32 8.19 4.38
N GLY A 169 -1.81 8.76 5.49
CA GLY A 169 -3.24 8.82 5.79
C GLY A 169 -3.82 7.53 6.35
N LEU A 170 -5.11 7.57 6.68
CA LEU A 170 -5.87 6.42 7.14
C LEU A 170 -6.59 5.77 5.96
N GLN A 171 -6.57 4.44 5.90
CA GLN A 171 -7.22 3.66 4.85
C GLN A 171 -8.35 2.84 5.44
N LEU A 172 -9.58 3.05 4.94
CA LEU A 172 -10.74 2.19 5.21
C LEU A 172 -10.80 1.09 4.16
N GLN A 173 -11.07 -0.14 4.58
CA GLN A 173 -11.40 -1.25 3.70
C GLN A 173 -12.60 -2.01 4.26
N ILE A 174 -13.66 -2.09 3.46
CA ILE A 174 -14.84 -2.91 3.69
C ILE A 174 -14.95 -3.86 2.48
N PRO A 175 -14.64 -5.15 2.66
CA PRO A 175 -14.62 -6.14 1.57
C PRO A 175 -15.84 -6.05 0.65
N GLY A 176 -15.60 -5.84 -0.64
CA GLY A 176 -16.64 -5.78 -1.67
C GLY A 176 -17.62 -4.61 -1.60
N LYS A 177 -17.42 -3.62 -0.70
CA LYS A 177 -18.33 -2.49 -0.53
C LYS A 177 -17.69 -1.12 -0.66
N ALA A 178 -16.57 -0.88 0.03
CA ALA A 178 -15.95 0.45 0.04
C ALA A 178 -14.47 0.33 0.39
N SER A 179 -13.64 1.14 -0.24
CA SER A 179 -12.20 1.20 0.08
C SER A 179 -11.62 2.55 -0.28
N GLY A 180 -10.72 3.07 0.56
CA GLY A 180 -9.96 4.26 0.23
C GLY A 180 -9.58 5.08 1.44
N GLU A 181 -9.06 6.27 1.18
CA GLU A 181 -8.63 7.17 2.23
C GLU A 181 -9.82 7.67 3.07
N LEU A 182 -9.62 7.66 4.37
CA LEU A 182 -10.50 8.29 5.34
C LEU A 182 -10.04 9.73 5.55
N MET A 183 -10.82 10.68 5.01
CA MET A 183 -10.48 12.10 4.97
C MET A 183 -11.38 12.91 5.92
N PRO A 184 -10.88 13.99 6.55
CA PRO A 184 -11.70 15.01 7.17
C PRO A 184 -12.83 15.48 6.25
N ALA A 185 -14.06 15.39 6.73
CA ALA A 185 -15.25 15.78 5.99
C ALA A 185 -15.31 17.30 5.75
N LEU A 186 -15.61 17.71 4.52
CA LEU A 186 -15.87 19.11 4.22
C LEU A 186 -17.31 19.53 4.59
N PRO A 187 -17.55 20.82 4.89
CA PRO A 187 -18.91 21.35 5.06
C PRO A 187 -19.77 21.10 3.83
N GLY A 188 -21.04 20.71 4.05
CA GLY A 188 -22.00 20.48 2.95
C GLY A 188 -21.94 19.09 2.31
N THR A 189 -20.95 18.26 2.64
CA THR A 189 -20.94 16.86 2.19
C THR A 189 -22.15 16.11 2.77
N PRO A 190 -22.85 15.24 2.01
CA PRO A 190 -24.03 14.51 2.50
C PRO A 190 -23.71 13.58 3.67
N ALA A 191 -24.45 13.65 4.79
CA ALA A 191 -24.23 12.82 5.98
C ALA A 191 -25.56 12.33 6.58
N PRO A 192 -25.56 11.28 7.42
CA PRO A 192 -26.72 10.92 8.22
C PRO A 192 -27.22 12.12 9.05
N SER A 193 -28.54 12.22 9.23
CA SER A 193 -29.20 13.39 9.83
C SER A 193 -28.91 13.62 11.32
N SER A 194 -28.33 12.63 12.00
CA SER A 194 -28.02 12.69 13.43
C SER A 194 -26.60 12.18 13.68
N GLY A 195 -25.85 12.86 14.55
CA GLY A 195 -24.49 12.47 14.93
C GLY A 195 -23.42 13.39 14.33
N SER A 196 -22.19 13.23 14.80
CA SER A 196 -21.01 13.93 14.28
C SER A 196 -20.15 12.94 13.49
N TYR A 197 -19.87 13.27 12.23
CA TYR A 197 -19.08 12.43 11.32
C TYR A 197 -17.89 13.22 10.81
N PRO A 198 -16.80 13.33 11.60
CA PRO A 198 -15.63 14.12 11.22
C PRO A 198 -14.92 13.58 9.96
N TRP A 199 -15.18 12.34 9.54
CA TRP A 199 -14.49 11.72 8.41
C TRP A 199 -15.42 11.18 7.32
N VAL A 200 -14.87 11.07 6.11
CA VAL A 200 -15.54 10.58 4.91
C VAL A 200 -14.57 9.93 3.93
N THR A 201 -15.05 8.96 3.15
CA THR A 201 -14.35 8.41 1.98
C THR A 201 -14.96 8.92 0.67
N ASN A 202 -14.30 8.70 -0.46
CA ASN A 202 -14.89 8.99 -1.78
C ASN A 202 -16.13 8.13 -2.09
N ASP A 203 -16.24 6.96 -1.47
CA ASP A 203 -17.44 6.09 -1.51
C ASP A 203 -18.55 6.57 -0.56
N LEU A 204 -18.43 7.78 0.00
CA LEU A 204 -19.40 8.40 0.91
C LEU A 204 -19.65 7.63 2.20
N VAL A 205 -18.70 6.78 2.62
CA VAL A 205 -18.74 6.17 3.95
C VAL A 205 -18.43 7.25 4.98
N ARG A 206 -19.34 7.45 5.95
CA ARG A 206 -19.18 8.42 7.03
C ARG A 206 -18.67 7.76 8.28
N VAL A 207 -17.73 8.39 8.98
CA VAL A 207 -17.16 7.79 10.20
C VAL A 207 -17.29 8.73 11.39
N ALA A 208 -17.84 8.20 12.48
CA ALA A 208 -17.92 8.84 13.78
C ALA A 208 -16.95 8.18 14.78
N CYS A 209 -16.69 8.86 15.88
CA CYS A 209 -15.74 8.42 16.89
C CYS A 209 -16.43 7.73 18.05
N LEU A 210 -15.83 6.64 18.52
CA LEU A 210 -16.29 5.88 19.69
C LEU A 210 -15.36 6.15 20.87
N THR A 211 -15.95 6.40 22.04
CA THR A 211 -15.21 6.73 23.28
C THR A 211 -15.76 5.89 24.44
N GLY A 212 -15.00 5.81 25.54
CA GLY A 212 -15.48 5.16 26.76
C GLY A 212 -15.64 3.65 26.60
N VAL A 213 -16.84 3.13 26.87
CA VAL A 213 -17.10 1.66 26.85
C VAL A 213 -17.12 1.07 25.45
N ASP A 214 -17.34 1.89 24.42
CA ASP A 214 -17.35 1.47 23.01
C ASP A 214 -15.99 1.69 22.32
N ALA A 215 -14.97 2.08 23.09
CA ALA A 215 -13.63 2.35 22.61
C ALA A 215 -12.86 1.05 22.28
N VAL A 216 -11.58 1.18 21.90
CA VAL A 216 -10.73 0.02 21.59
C VAL A 216 -10.60 -0.88 22.81
N ALA A 217 -11.00 -2.15 22.67
CA ALA A 217 -11.20 -3.05 23.80
C ALA A 217 -9.92 -3.75 24.28
N ASN A 218 -8.90 -3.89 23.43
CA ASN A 218 -7.69 -4.67 23.69
C ASN A 218 -6.41 -3.83 23.86
N GLU A 219 -6.55 -2.50 23.97
CA GLU A 219 -5.46 -1.54 24.15
C GLU A 219 -5.50 -0.92 25.57
N PRO A 220 -4.37 -0.85 26.30
CA PRO A 220 -4.32 -0.17 27.59
C PRO A 220 -4.70 1.31 27.46
N GLY A 221 -5.57 1.81 28.34
CA GLY A 221 -6.00 3.21 28.35
C GLY A 221 -7.19 3.54 27.44
N SER A 222 -7.77 2.53 26.74
CA SER A 222 -9.01 2.64 25.96
C SER A 222 -9.00 3.81 24.97
N GLY A 223 -8.07 3.77 24.00
CA GLY A 223 -8.04 4.73 22.89
C GLY A 223 -9.32 4.69 22.05
N GLU A 224 -9.64 5.78 21.36
CA GLU A 224 -10.92 5.89 20.64
C GLU A 224 -11.09 4.81 19.56
N GLY A 225 -12.31 4.32 19.38
CA GLY A 225 -12.70 3.49 18.24
C GLY A 225 -13.32 4.32 17.12
N PHE A 226 -13.70 3.64 16.04
CA PHE A 226 -14.39 4.26 14.91
C PHE A 226 -15.69 3.51 14.62
N VAL A 227 -16.75 4.22 14.23
CA VAL A 227 -17.94 3.62 13.63
C VAL A 227 -18.18 4.20 12.25
N ALA A 228 -18.07 3.35 11.22
CA ALA A 228 -18.40 3.74 9.86
C ALA A 228 -19.86 3.45 9.54
N VAL A 229 -20.47 4.31 8.72
CA VAL A 229 -21.82 4.19 8.18
C VAL A 229 -21.71 4.26 6.66
N ALA A 230 -21.98 3.14 6.01
CA ALA A 230 -21.99 3.04 4.56
C ALA A 230 -23.23 3.73 3.97
N PRO A 231 -23.24 4.07 2.66
CA PRO A 231 -24.40 4.71 2.02
C PRO A 231 -25.70 3.92 2.09
N ASP A 232 -25.63 2.59 2.24
CA ASP A 232 -26.79 1.72 2.43
C ASP A 232 -27.35 1.72 3.87
N GLY A 233 -26.71 2.44 4.79
CA GLY A 233 -27.05 2.54 6.20
C GLY A 233 -26.40 1.48 7.10
N THR A 234 -25.63 0.55 6.54
CA THR A 234 -24.91 -0.47 7.31
C THR A 234 -23.82 0.18 8.16
N ARG A 235 -23.74 -0.22 9.43
CA ARG A 235 -22.79 0.30 10.41
C ARG A 235 -21.69 -0.72 10.69
N TYR A 236 -20.46 -0.24 10.87
CA TYR A 236 -19.26 -1.05 11.12
C TYR A 236 -18.50 -0.47 12.31
N TRP A 237 -18.30 -1.24 13.37
CA TRP A 237 -17.61 -0.80 14.59
C TRP A 237 -16.19 -1.33 14.61
N PHE A 238 -15.20 -0.44 14.47
CA PHE A 238 -13.77 -0.76 14.48
C PHE A 238 -13.18 -0.51 15.86
N THR A 239 -13.06 -1.57 16.66
CA THR A 239 -12.71 -1.49 18.09
C THR A 239 -11.70 -2.55 18.54
N TRP A 240 -11.02 -3.22 17.60
CA TRP A 240 -10.00 -4.22 17.92
C TRP A 240 -8.66 -3.93 17.23
N MET A 241 -7.63 -3.59 18.01
CA MET A 241 -6.32 -3.19 17.49
C MET A 241 -5.42 -4.39 17.21
N ALA A 242 -4.63 -4.29 16.15
CA ALA A 242 -3.51 -5.15 15.83
C ALA A 242 -2.35 -4.32 15.27
N GLN A 243 -1.13 -4.86 15.35
CA GLN A 243 0.07 -4.20 14.87
C GLN A 243 0.98 -5.18 14.11
N TYR A 244 1.43 -4.77 12.92
CA TYR A 244 2.29 -5.56 12.03
C TYR A 244 3.66 -4.92 11.87
N TYR A 245 4.68 -5.75 11.63
CA TYR A 245 6.04 -5.28 11.38
C TYR A 245 6.13 -4.62 9.99
N LEU A 246 6.80 -3.46 9.94
CA LEU A 246 7.22 -2.83 8.69
C LEU A 246 8.72 -2.54 8.77
N PRO A 247 9.43 -2.46 7.62
CA PRO A 247 10.79 -1.97 7.59
C PRO A 247 10.90 -0.61 8.28
N GLY A 248 11.98 -0.39 9.05
CA GLY A 248 12.28 0.93 9.58
C GLY A 248 12.44 1.95 8.44
N SER A 249 12.22 3.23 8.72
CA SER A 249 12.54 4.27 7.74
C SER A 249 13.95 4.79 8.03
N LYS A 250 14.76 4.90 6.98
CA LYS A 250 16.14 5.40 7.00
C LYS A 250 16.17 6.85 6.57
N GLN A 251 16.89 7.67 7.33
CA GLN A 251 16.93 9.10 7.17
C GLN A 251 18.35 9.61 7.21
N VAL A 252 18.58 10.76 6.58
CA VAL A 252 19.89 11.42 6.52
C VAL A 252 19.72 12.80 7.14
N SER A 253 20.34 13.02 8.30
CA SER A 253 20.41 14.34 8.93
C SER A 253 21.61 15.12 8.37
N PRO A 254 21.51 16.46 8.24
CA PRO A 254 22.64 17.28 7.82
C PRO A 254 23.83 17.10 8.78
N PRO A 255 25.07 17.20 8.28
CA PRO A 255 26.24 17.00 9.12
C PRO A 255 26.32 18.10 10.19
N PRO A 256 26.56 17.75 11.46
CA PRO A 256 26.70 18.73 12.53
C PRO A 256 27.99 19.59 12.41
N ILE A 257 28.91 19.22 11.52
CA ILE A 257 30.19 19.91 11.26
C ILE A 257 30.40 20.00 9.74
N LEU A 258 30.77 21.20 9.26
CA LEU A 258 31.12 21.45 7.86
C LEU A 258 32.21 20.49 7.38
N GLY A 259 31.94 19.71 6.32
CA GLY A 259 32.92 18.81 5.69
C GLY A 259 32.82 17.34 6.09
N LEU A 260 31.83 16.93 6.89
CA LEU A 260 31.47 15.52 7.10
C LEU A 260 30.20 15.15 6.32
N GLY A 261 30.03 13.87 5.97
CA GLY A 261 28.79 13.37 5.37
C GLY A 261 27.62 13.41 6.36
N GLY A 262 26.38 13.45 5.84
CA GLY A 262 25.17 13.41 6.66
C GLY A 262 25.11 12.19 7.58
N ILE A 263 24.49 12.35 8.75
CA ILE A 263 24.34 11.26 9.72
C ILE A 263 23.11 10.44 9.36
N GLN A 264 23.30 9.14 9.13
CA GLN A 264 22.19 8.23 8.88
C GLN A 264 21.59 7.74 10.20
N TRP A 265 20.26 7.71 10.27
CA TRP A 265 19.55 7.14 11.40
C TRP A 265 18.27 6.44 10.96
N VAL A 266 17.73 5.59 11.83
CA VAL A 266 16.58 4.72 11.53
C VAL A 266 15.56 4.78 12.65
N PHE A 267 14.28 4.87 12.32
CA PHE A 267 13.19 4.72 13.27
C PHE A 267 12.25 3.55 12.92
N PRO A 268 11.69 2.87 13.93
CA PRO A 268 10.78 1.75 13.70
C PRO A 268 9.43 2.24 13.18
N ARG A 269 8.84 1.48 12.27
CA ARG A 269 7.49 1.72 11.74
C ARG A 269 6.61 0.50 11.91
N ARG A 270 5.31 0.73 12.01
CA ARG A 270 4.29 -0.30 12.18
C ARG A 270 3.04 0.01 11.38
N LYS A 271 2.45 -0.99 10.74
CA LYS A 271 1.07 -0.92 10.24
C LYS A 271 0.16 -1.21 11.42
N ASN A 272 -0.60 -0.21 11.84
CA ASN A 272 -1.61 -0.35 12.89
C ASN A 272 -2.96 -0.58 12.20
N VAL A 273 -3.73 -1.54 12.70
CA VAL A 273 -5.00 -1.97 12.10
C VAL A 273 -6.07 -2.04 13.18
N LEU A 274 -7.16 -1.32 12.98
CA LEU A 274 -8.39 -1.46 13.75
C LEU A 274 -9.38 -2.31 12.97
N TYR A 275 -9.59 -3.54 13.43
CA TYR A 275 -10.55 -4.47 12.87
C TYR A 275 -11.97 -4.20 13.37
N ALA A 276 -12.96 -4.46 12.51
CA ALA A 276 -14.35 -4.41 12.89
C ALA A 276 -14.70 -5.56 13.86
N THR A 277 -15.44 -5.27 14.93
CA THR A 277 -15.97 -6.27 15.88
C THR A 277 -17.45 -6.52 15.69
N ARG A 278 -18.17 -5.59 15.04
CA ARG A 278 -19.59 -5.69 14.73
C ARG A 278 -19.91 -5.00 13.40
N VAL A 279 -20.87 -5.57 12.70
CA VAL A 279 -21.54 -5.00 11.54
C VAL A 279 -23.04 -5.14 11.75
N GLU A 280 -23.81 -4.11 11.44
CA GLU A 280 -25.26 -4.10 11.61
C GLU A 280 -25.95 -3.36 10.47
N ASP A 281 -26.98 -3.97 9.89
CA ASP A 281 -27.80 -3.32 8.87
C ASP A 281 -28.89 -2.43 9.48
N ARG A 282 -29.64 -1.74 8.63
CA ARG A 282 -30.76 -0.86 9.07
C ARG A 282 -31.95 -1.60 9.69
N LEU A 283 -32.03 -2.92 9.53
CA LEU A 283 -33.10 -3.77 10.06
C LEU A 283 -32.72 -4.39 11.41
N GLY A 284 -31.47 -4.20 11.86
CA GLY A 284 -30.95 -4.73 13.12
C GLY A 284 -30.35 -6.13 13.01
N ASN A 285 -30.20 -6.68 11.79
CA ASN A 285 -29.41 -7.90 11.59
C ASN A 285 -27.95 -7.58 11.82
N TRP A 286 -27.20 -8.50 12.40
CA TRP A 286 -25.81 -8.25 12.77
C TRP A 286 -24.88 -9.42 12.49
N VAL A 287 -23.62 -9.07 12.26
CA VAL A 287 -22.47 -9.99 12.23
C VAL A 287 -21.40 -9.46 13.19
N THR A 288 -20.90 -10.30 14.07
CA THR A 288 -19.80 -9.98 14.99
C THR A 288 -18.54 -10.76 14.65
N TYR A 289 -17.39 -10.14 14.91
CA TYR A 289 -16.07 -10.71 14.71
C TYR A 289 -15.35 -10.73 16.06
N ALA A 290 -14.88 -11.91 16.47
CA ALA A 290 -14.13 -12.08 17.72
C ALA A 290 -12.64 -12.28 17.41
N TYR A 291 -11.79 -11.65 18.22
CA TYR A 291 -10.34 -11.70 18.08
C TYR A 291 -9.66 -12.02 19.41
N ALA A 292 -8.44 -12.55 19.36
CA ALA A 292 -7.69 -13.01 20.53
C ALA A 292 -6.27 -12.44 20.65
N ASN A 293 -5.89 -11.47 19.81
CA ASN A 293 -4.57 -10.82 19.87
C ASN A 293 -4.54 -9.64 20.85
N THR A 294 -3.36 -9.35 21.40
CA THR A 294 -3.10 -8.07 22.06
C THR A 294 -2.91 -6.96 21.01
N TRP A 295 -3.09 -5.70 21.41
CA TRP A 295 -3.09 -4.57 20.47
C TRP A 295 -1.80 -4.41 19.65
N ASN A 296 -0.65 -4.83 20.20
CA ASN A 296 0.69 -4.65 19.64
C ASN A 296 1.26 -5.89 18.93
N VAL A 297 0.41 -6.85 18.57
CA VAL A 297 0.82 -8.04 17.80
C VAL A 297 -0.12 -8.23 16.60
N PRO A 298 0.25 -9.06 15.61
CA PRO A 298 -0.61 -9.33 14.45
C PRO A 298 -2.01 -9.81 14.84
N GLY A 299 -2.98 -9.53 13.98
CA GLY A 299 -4.37 -9.86 14.24
C GLY A 299 -4.60 -11.36 14.44
N ARG A 300 -5.60 -11.73 15.23
CA ARG A 300 -5.97 -13.14 15.43
C ARG A 300 -7.48 -13.31 15.51
N LEU A 301 -8.14 -13.42 14.35
CA LEU A 301 -9.59 -13.64 14.24
C LEU A 301 -9.94 -15.08 14.64
N THR A 302 -10.85 -15.26 15.61
CA THR A 302 -11.23 -16.58 16.11
C THR A 302 -12.67 -16.97 15.77
N GLU A 303 -13.55 -15.99 15.52
CA GLU A 303 -14.96 -16.26 15.22
C GLU A 303 -15.60 -15.18 14.34
N ILE A 304 -16.52 -15.59 13.46
CA ILE A 304 -17.50 -14.74 12.79
C ILE A 304 -18.88 -15.33 13.12
N ASN A 305 -19.78 -14.54 13.69
CA ASN A 305 -21.08 -15.01 14.18
C ASN A 305 -22.19 -14.05 13.78
N ALA A 306 -23.33 -14.55 13.33
CA ALA A 306 -24.45 -13.73 12.86
C ALA A 306 -25.72 -13.92 13.69
N SER A 307 -26.62 -12.93 13.61
CA SER A 307 -27.91 -12.91 14.30
C SER A 307 -28.86 -14.04 13.90
N ASP A 308 -28.66 -14.63 12.71
CA ASP A 308 -29.47 -15.71 12.15
C ASP A 308 -28.88 -17.11 12.40
N GLY A 309 -27.83 -17.21 13.22
CA GLY A 309 -27.23 -18.49 13.63
C GLY A 309 -26.12 -19.02 12.73
N ARG A 310 -25.80 -18.33 11.63
CA ARG A 310 -24.60 -18.64 10.82
C ARG A 310 -23.34 -18.35 11.63
N LYS A 311 -22.39 -19.30 11.61
CA LYS A 311 -21.16 -19.19 12.38
C LYS A 311 -19.95 -19.74 11.64
N ILE A 312 -18.81 -19.05 11.76
CA ILE A 312 -17.51 -19.49 11.30
C ILE A 312 -16.56 -19.49 12.50
N THR A 313 -15.91 -20.60 12.79
CA THR A 313 -14.88 -20.72 13.83
C THR A 313 -13.51 -20.92 13.20
N ILE A 314 -12.49 -20.25 13.73
CA ILE A 314 -11.13 -20.25 13.21
C ILE A 314 -10.18 -20.81 14.27
N ALA A 315 -9.50 -21.90 13.94
CA ALA A 315 -8.52 -22.54 14.81
C ALA A 315 -7.10 -22.27 14.32
N TYR A 316 -6.16 -22.13 15.26
CA TYR A 316 -4.76 -21.82 14.99
C TYR A 316 -3.83 -22.95 15.42
N SER A 317 -2.73 -23.11 14.69
CA SER A 317 -1.53 -23.81 15.12
C SER A 317 -0.40 -22.80 15.26
N GLY A 318 0.05 -22.54 16.49
CA GLY A 318 0.91 -21.39 16.77
C GLY A 318 0.26 -20.06 16.36
N ASN A 319 0.94 -19.31 15.49
CA ASN A 319 0.49 -18.00 15.00
C ASN A 319 -0.21 -18.05 13.64
N ARG A 320 -0.54 -19.23 13.13
CA ARG A 320 -1.15 -19.41 11.80
C ARG A 320 -2.48 -20.12 11.90
N ILE A 321 -3.44 -19.71 11.06
CA ILE A 321 -4.73 -20.39 10.95
C ILE A 321 -4.46 -21.81 10.44
N ALA A 322 -4.93 -22.82 11.18
CA ALA A 322 -4.82 -24.22 10.81
C ALA A 322 -6.10 -24.74 10.15
N SER A 323 -7.25 -24.27 10.63
CA SER A 323 -8.55 -24.62 10.05
C SER A 323 -9.59 -23.52 10.23
N VAL A 324 -10.55 -23.51 9.31
CA VAL A 324 -11.76 -22.67 9.37
C VAL A 324 -12.95 -23.61 9.24
N THR A 325 -13.91 -23.50 10.16
CA THR A 325 -15.10 -24.37 10.17
C THR A 325 -16.37 -23.53 10.08
N ALA A 326 -17.15 -23.77 9.03
CA ALA A 326 -18.46 -23.19 8.83
C ALA A 326 -19.53 -24.06 9.50
N THR A 327 -20.43 -23.45 10.26
CA THR A 327 -21.63 -24.06 10.83
C THR A 327 -22.83 -23.23 10.38
N ALA A 328 -23.68 -23.84 9.56
CA ALA A 328 -24.98 -23.28 9.17
C ALA A 328 -26.08 -23.91 10.03
N THR A 329 -27.26 -23.30 10.04
CA THR A 329 -28.42 -23.81 10.80
C THR A 329 -28.95 -25.15 10.26
N ASP A 330 -28.76 -25.42 8.97
CA ASP A 330 -29.51 -26.45 8.24
C ASP A 330 -28.62 -27.55 7.62
N GLY A 331 -27.37 -27.69 8.09
CA GLY A 331 -26.43 -28.63 7.46
C GLY A 331 -25.23 -29.02 8.33
N PRO A 332 -24.47 -30.04 7.90
CA PRO A 332 -23.27 -30.46 8.60
C PRO A 332 -22.22 -29.36 8.58
N ALA A 333 -21.38 -29.33 9.62
CA ALA A 333 -20.22 -28.45 9.65
C ALA A 333 -19.27 -28.81 8.50
N ARG A 334 -18.72 -27.79 7.86
CA ARG A 334 -17.74 -27.91 6.77
C ARG A 334 -16.44 -27.29 7.22
N THR A 335 -15.32 -27.97 7.00
CA THR A 335 -14.01 -27.52 7.47
C THR A 335 -13.02 -27.43 6.32
N TRP A 336 -12.32 -26.30 6.26
CA TRP A 336 -11.17 -26.05 5.41
C TRP A 336 -9.90 -26.15 6.26
N THR A 337 -8.84 -26.72 5.71
CA THR A 337 -7.54 -26.81 6.40
C THR A 337 -6.45 -26.14 5.57
N TYR A 338 -5.51 -25.53 6.27
CA TYR A 338 -4.48 -24.67 5.69
C TYR A 338 -3.10 -25.24 6.00
N ALA A 339 -2.26 -25.39 4.98
CA ALA A 339 -0.88 -25.85 5.14
C ALA A 339 0.10 -24.81 4.61
N TYR A 340 1.27 -24.75 5.23
CA TYR A 340 2.27 -23.71 4.98
C TYR A 340 3.60 -24.33 4.57
N GLY A 341 4.28 -23.64 3.68
CA GLY A 341 5.67 -23.89 3.32
C GLY A 341 6.61 -22.84 3.92
N SER A 342 7.89 -23.02 3.64
CA SER A 342 8.93 -22.02 3.88
C SER A 342 9.62 -21.72 2.56
N THR A 343 9.99 -20.47 2.36
CA THR A 343 10.74 -20.05 1.19
C THR A 343 12.26 -20.15 1.44
N GLY A 344 13.08 -19.96 0.41
CA GLY A 344 14.54 -19.99 0.54
C GLY A 344 15.14 -18.95 1.51
N SER A 345 14.41 -17.89 1.85
CA SER A 345 14.81 -16.86 2.83
C SER A 345 14.36 -17.19 4.27
N GLY A 346 13.59 -18.26 4.46
CA GLY A 346 12.97 -18.60 5.74
C GLY A 346 11.59 -17.96 5.98
N ARG A 347 11.09 -17.11 5.06
CA ARG A 347 9.71 -16.59 5.13
C ARG A 347 8.70 -17.73 4.99
N SER A 348 7.64 -17.70 5.80
CA SER A 348 6.51 -18.62 5.65
C SER A 348 5.60 -18.21 4.49
N THR A 349 4.99 -19.19 3.81
CA THR A 349 4.05 -18.96 2.72
C THR A 349 2.89 -19.97 2.79
N LEU A 350 1.67 -19.57 2.46
CA LEU A 350 0.53 -20.48 2.34
C LEU A 350 0.74 -21.39 1.12
N ALA A 351 0.80 -22.71 1.37
CA ALA A 351 1.12 -23.71 0.35
C ALA A 351 -0.11 -24.46 -0.17
N SER A 352 -1.12 -24.68 0.67
CA SER A 352 -2.38 -25.29 0.22
C SER A 352 -3.57 -24.94 1.10
N VAL A 353 -4.76 -25.06 0.48
CA VAL A 353 -6.05 -25.00 1.17
C VAL A 353 -6.86 -26.21 0.76
N THR A 354 -7.10 -27.13 1.70
CA THR A 354 -7.89 -28.34 1.48
C THR A 354 -9.35 -28.05 1.82
N LEU A 355 -10.24 -28.36 0.88
CA LEU A 355 -11.68 -28.17 0.99
C LEU A 355 -12.35 -29.31 1.77
N PRO A 356 -13.61 -29.12 2.21
CA PRO A 356 -14.37 -30.16 2.91
C PRO A 356 -14.54 -31.48 2.13
N ASP A 357 -14.44 -31.45 0.81
CA ASP A 357 -14.53 -32.62 -0.08
C ASP A 357 -13.17 -33.30 -0.35
N ALA A 358 -12.13 -32.90 0.38
CA ALA A 358 -10.74 -33.33 0.24
C ALA A 358 -10.02 -32.90 -1.06
N THR A 359 -10.68 -32.17 -1.95
CA THR A 359 -9.98 -31.47 -3.03
C THR A 359 -9.20 -30.28 -2.47
N GLN A 360 -8.23 -29.74 -3.22
CA GLN A 360 -7.36 -28.71 -2.67
C GLN A 360 -6.92 -27.68 -3.71
N TRP A 361 -6.71 -26.46 -3.24
CA TRP A 361 -5.88 -25.48 -3.91
C TRP A 361 -4.42 -25.75 -3.56
N LEU A 362 -3.55 -25.77 -4.58
CA LEU A 362 -2.10 -25.75 -4.38
C LEU A 362 -1.57 -24.38 -4.78
N ILE A 363 -0.74 -23.79 -3.92
CA ILE A 363 -0.24 -22.42 -4.07
C ILE A 363 1.29 -22.46 -3.95
N ASP A 364 1.98 -22.18 -5.04
CA ASP A 364 3.43 -22.00 -5.05
C ASP A 364 3.75 -20.54 -5.33
N PHE A 365 3.70 -19.74 -4.27
CA PHE A 365 4.06 -18.31 -4.27
C PHE A 365 5.42 -18.08 -3.62
N SER A 366 6.26 -19.11 -3.51
CA SER A 366 7.56 -19.02 -2.83
C SER A 366 8.48 -17.92 -3.40
N GLN A 367 8.48 -17.72 -4.73
CA GLN A 367 9.23 -16.65 -5.38
C GLN A 367 8.57 -15.28 -5.21
N PHE A 368 7.23 -15.19 -5.24
CA PHE A 368 6.52 -13.94 -4.97
C PHE A 368 6.73 -13.47 -3.53
N THR A 369 6.75 -14.38 -2.57
CA THR A 369 7.03 -14.10 -1.15
C THR A 369 8.51 -13.77 -0.88
N ASN A 370 9.39 -14.03 -1.86
CA ASN A 370 10.77 -13.57 -1.89
C ASN A 370 11.05 -12.48 -2.92
N ALA A 371 10.01 -11.87 -3.49
CA ALA A 371 10.17 -10.84 -4.49
C ALA A 371 10.63 -9.55 -3.80
N GLU A 372 11.90 -9.20 -4.00
CA GLU A 372 12.55 -8.02 -3.43
C GLU A 372 13.11 -7.18 -4.57
N ILE A 373 12.93 -5.86 -4.50
CA ILE A 373 13.63 -4.91 -5.38
C ILE A 373 14.84 -4.44 -4.59
N LYS A 374 16.04 -4.81 -5.03
CA LYS A 374 17.29 -4.59 -4.27
C LYS A 374 18.04 -3.39 -4.79
N TYR A 375 18.35 -2.47 -3.88
CA TYR A 375 19.15 -1.28 -4.14
C TYR A 375 20.53 -1.38 -3.46
N LEU A 376 21.45 -0.51 -3.83
CA LEU A 376 22.75 -0.35 -3.19
C LEU A 376 22.56 0.07 -1.73
N LEU A 377 23.15 -0.71 -0.82
CA LEU A 377 23.15 -0.39 0.61
C LEU A 377 24.06 0.79 0.94
N THR A 378 25.14 0.95 0.17
CA THR A 378 26.15 2.00 0.31
C THR A 378 26.48 2.54 -1.06
N TYR A 379 26.42 3.86 -1.21
CA TYR A 379 26.76 4.53 -2.46
C TYR A 379 28.28 4.70 -2.57
N PRO A 380 28.88 4.42 -3.74
CA PRO A 380 30.28 4.69 -3.98
C PRO A 380 30.57 6.20 -3.79
N PRO A 381 31.63 6.59 -3.06
CA PRO A 381 31.94 8.00 -2.83
C PRO A 381 32.10 8.78 -4.15
N GLY A 382 31.33 9.86 -4.30
CA GLY A 382 31.40 10.74 -5.47
C GLY A 382 30.66 10.24 -6.71
N GLU A 383 29.99 9.09 -6.65
CA GLU A 383 29.13 8.62 -7.74
C GLU A 383 27.69 9.06 -7.52
N VAL A 384 27.05 9.56 -8.58
CA VAL A 384 25.62 9.86 -8.61
C VAL A 384 24.91 8.61 -9.13
N VAL A 385 24.30 7.85 -8.23
CA VAL A 385 23.54 6.62 -8.54
C VAL A 385 22.05 6.88 -8.73
N ARG A 386 21.55 8.00 -8.19
CA ARG A 386 20.19 8.51 -8.37
C ARG A 386 20.19 10.03 -8.29
N THR A 387 19.07 10.62 -8.68
CA THR A 387 18.80 12.05 -8.52
C THR A 387 17.35 12.22 -8.08
N CYS A 388 16.93 13.47 -7.89
CA CYS A 388 15.53 13.77 -7.66
C CYS A 388 14.64 13.59 -8.90
N ASP A 389 15.17 13.31 -10.08
CA ASP A 389 14.36 13.03 -11.29
C ASP A 389 14.64 11.66 -11.89
N GLY A 390 15.57 10.89 -11.31
CA GLY A 390 15.92 9.55 -11.75
C GLY A 390 16.01 8.57 -10.59
N LEU A 391 15.35 7.42 -10.72
CA LEU A 391 15.47 6.36 -9.74
C LEU A 391 16.82 5.65 -9.83
N GLU A 392 17.23 5.11 -8.69
CA GLU A 392 18.31 4.13 -8.67
C GLU A 392 17.89 2.89 -9.47
N GLN A 393 18.80 2.35 -10.28
CA GLN A 393 18.55 1.09 -10.99
C GLN A 393 18.68 -0.09 -10.01
N PRO A 394 17.65 -0.96 -9.89
CA PRO A 394 17.73 -2.12 -9.02
C PRO A 394 18.89 -3.04 -9.43
N GLN A 395 19.66 -3.52 -8.45
CA GLN A 395 20.75 -4.47 -8.68
C GLN A 395 20.28 -5.78 -9.33
N ASN A 396 19.00 -6.10 -9.13
CA ASN A 396 18.32 -7.26 -9.67
C ASN A 396 17.22 -6.88 -10.67
N ALA A 397 17.42 -5.85 -11.49
CA ALA A 397 16.43 -5.39 -12.48
C ALA A 397 15.90 -6.49 -13.43
N SER A 398 16.66 -7.57 -13.65
CA SER A 398 16.24 -8.73 -14.45
C SER A 398 15.42 -9.77 -13.69
N LEU A 399 15.11 -9.55 -12.40
CA LEU A 399 14.32 -10.46 -11.58
C LEU A 399 12.92 -10.63 -12.19
N ALA A 400 12.54 -11.88 -12.45
CA ALA A 400 11.24 -12.26 -12.99
C ALA A 400 10.62 -13.38 -12.14
N PRO A 401 10.05 -13.06 -10.96
CA PRO A 401 9.54 -14.09 -10.07
C PRO A 401 8.29 -14.74 -10.68
N VAL A 402 8.07 -16.01 -10.37
CA VAL A 402 6.94 -16.80 -10.86
C VAL A 402 6.12 -17.33 -9.69
N GLY A 403 4.80 -17.18 -9.77
CA GLY A 403 3.84 -17.80 -8.87
C GLY A 403 2.90 -18.75 -9.62
N THR A 404 2.56 -19.87 -9.00
CA THR A 404 1.67 -20.88 -9.59
C THR A 404 0.51 -21.19 -8.64
N ILE A 405 -0.71 -21.28 -9.18
CA ILE A 405 -1.88 -21.79 -8.46
C ILE A 405 -2.46 -22.96 -9.24
N THR A 406 -2.73 -24.08 -8.56
CA THR A 406 -3.53 -25.18 -9.09
C THR A 406 -4.90 -25.20 -8.40
N HIS A 407 -5.95 -25.05 -9.20
CA HIS A 407 -7.35 -25.13 -8.81
C HIS A 407 -7.72 -26.58 -8.44
N PRO A 408 -8.68 -26.81 -7.52
CA PRO A 408 -9.20 -28.13 -7.16
C PRO A 408 -9.61 -29.04 -8.34
N SER A 409 -9.98 -28.45 -9.48
CA SER A 409 -10.32 -29.18 -10.72
C SER A 409 -9.09 -29.70 -11.49
N GLY A 410 -7.88 -29.35 -11.07
CA GLY A 410 -6.62 -29.67 -11.75
C GLY A 410 -6.16 -28.64 -12.78
N ALA A 411 -6.89 -27.54 -12.99
CA ALA A 411 -6.41 -26.43 -13.80
C ALA A 411 -5.30 -25.66 -13.07
N THR A 412 -4.29 -25.20 -13.81
CA THR A 412 -3.12 -24.48 -13.27
C THR A 412 -2.95 -23.14 -13.96
N GLY A 413 -2.80 -22.09 -13.15
CA GLY A 413 -2.44 -20.74 -13.55
C GLY A 413 -1.00 -20.44 -13.18
N ILE A 414 -0.19 -20.01 -14.14
CA ILE A 414 1.21 -19.59 -13.95
C ILE A 414 1.30 -18.10 -14.24
N PHE A 415 1.86 -17.35 -13.29
CA PHE A 415 1.96 -15.90 -13.33
C PHE A 415 3.44 -15.51 -13.23
N SER A 416 3.97 -14.84 -14.24
CA SER A 416 5.33 -14.28 -14.21
C SER A 416 5.24 -12.78 -14.07
N ALA A 417 5.96 -12.22 -13.11
CA ALA A 417 6.09 -10.78 -12.91
C ALA A 417 7.49 -10.30 -13.31
N SER A 418 7.69 -8.98 -13.31
CA SER A 418 8.99 -8.32 -13.48
C SER A 418 9.00 -6.98 -12.77
N ILE A 419 10.18 -6.45 -12.48
CA ILE A 419 10.30 -5.07 -11.99
C ILE A 419 10.04 -4.12 -13.16
N GLN A 420 9.10 -3.20 -12.99
CA GLN A 420 8.76 -2.18 -13.98
C GLN A 420 8.81 -0.80 -13.34
N GLU A 421 9.22 0.19 -14.13
CA GLU A 421 9.17 1.60 -13.76
C GLU A 421 7.90 2.24 -14.33
N HIS A 422 7.20 3.00 -13.49
CA HIS A 422 5.98 3.71 -13.83
C HIS A 422 6.17 5.20 -13.62
N GLY A 423 5.86 5.99 -14.65
CA GLY A 423 6.07 7.44 -14.68
C GLY A 423 4.79 8.27 -14.66
N ARG A 424 4.90 9.46 -14.08
CA ARG A 424 3.92 10.55 -14.16
C ARG A 424 4.49 11.69 -15.01
N THR A 425 3.61 12.35 -15.76
CA THR A 425 3.96 13.49 -16.62
C THR A 425 3.58 14.82 -15.98
N ASN A 426 4.22 15.90 -16.41
CA ASN A 426 3.98 17.26 -15.93
C ASN A 426 4.19 17.41 -14.41
N VAL A 427 5.09 16.64 -13.83
CA VAL A 427 5.33 16.62 -12.37
C VAL A 427 6.21 17.79 -11.97
N PRO A 428 5.77 18.69 -11.06
CA PRO A 428 6.61 19.76 -10.53
C PRO A 428 7.95 19.24 -9.99
N TYR A 429 9.05 19.82 -10.45
CA TYR A 429 10.39 19.44 -9.98
C TYR A 429 10.70 20.14 -8.65
N SER A 430 10.65 19.39 -7.55
CA SER A 430 10.94 19.91 -6.22
C SER A 430 11.39 18.80 -5.27
N CYS A 431 12.50 19.02 -4.60
CA CYS A 431 13.19 18.03 -3.78
C CYS A 431 13.35 18.51 -2.35
N ALA A 432 13.27 17.57 -1.41
CA ALA A 432 13.76 17.69 -0.05
C ALA A 432 15.21 17.18 0.03
N ASN A 433 15.86 17.44 1.16
CA ASN A 433 17.26 17.12 1.45
C ASN A 433 18.29 17.83 0.55
N VAL A 434 17.87 18.89 -0.14
CA VAL A 434 18.76 19.68 -0.99
C VAL A 434 19.58 20.64 -0.12
N TRP A 435 20.81 20.28 0.22
CA TRP A 435 21.69 21.10 1.06
C TRP A 435 22.63 21.97 0.20
N VAL A 436 22.22 23.22 -0.09
CA VAL A 436 23.09 24.21 -0.73
C VAL A 436 23.43 25.33 0.25
N VAL A 437 24.70 25.43 0.68
CA VAL A 437 25.15 26.59 1.46
C VAL A 437 25.40 27.76 0.51
N SER A 438 24.66 28.86 0.68
CA SER A 438 24.95 30.10 -0.06
C SER A 438 26.26 30.72 0.45
N GLY A 439 27.26 30.90 -0.43
CA GLY A 439 28.43 31.75 -0.19
C GLY A 439 29.77 31.07 0.09
N GLY A 440 29.88 29.75 0.01
CA GLY A 440 31.16 29.03 0.12
C GLY A 440 31.48 28.30 -1.18
N GLY A 441 32.71 28.43 -1.70
CA GLY A 441 33.15 27.70 -2.89
C GLY A 441 32.91 26.20 -2.74
N GLY A 442 31.92 25.70 -3.47
CA GLY A 442 31.66 24.30 -3.80
C GLY A 442 31.90 23.26 -2.70
N MET A 443 30.90 23.04 -1.85
CA MET A 443 30.53 21.70 -1.34
C MET A 443 29.02 21.80 -1.00
N GLY A 444 28.05 21.31 -1.75
CA GLY A 444 28.00 20.31 -2.83
C GLY A 444 26.79 19.45 -2.49
N ASN A 445 25.61 19.75 -3.04
CA ASN A 445 24.41 18.93 -2.85
C ASN A 445 24.76 17.47 -3.17
N ASP A 446 24.35 16.50 -2.34
CA ASP A 446 24.48 15.07 -2.69
C ASP A 446 23.18 14.64 -3.36
N PRO A 447 23.12 14.51 -4.70
CA PRO A 447 21.86 14.17 -5.36
C PRO A 447 21.33 12.79 -4.97
N ASN A 448 22.14 11.96 -4.31
CA ASN A 448 21.75 10.63 -3.89
C ASN A 448 20.85 10.61 -2.64
N ASP A 449 20.87 11.65 -1.80
CA ASP A 449 19.99 11.77 -0.64
C ASP A 449 18.75 12.64 -0.87
N ASP A 450 18.68 13.30 -2.03
CA ASP A 450 17.53 14.07 -2.50
C ASP A 450 16.26 13.20 -2.60
N VAL A 451 15.18 13.71 -2.03
CA VAL A 451 13.85 13.06 -2.04
C VAL A 451 12.85 13.94 -2.75
N ASN A 452 12.25 13.42 -3.81
CA ASN A 452 11.18 14.12 -4.52
C ASN A 452 9.99 14.39 -3.58
N LEU A 453 9.52 15.63 -3.56
CA LEU A 453 8.27 15.98 -2.87
C LEU A 453 7.03 15.53 -3.66
N PHE A 454 7.18 15.45 -4.99
CA PHE A 454 6.17 14.99 -5.93
C PHE A 454 6.74 13.76 -6.62
N THR A 455 6.15 12.59 -6.40
CA THR A 455 6.71 11.36 -6.96
C THR A 455 6.63 11.42 -8.50
N ILE A 456 7.77 11.46 -9.17
CA ILE A 456 7.84 11.52 -10.65
C ILE A 456 7.65 10.12 -11.24
N MET A 457 8.24 9.14 -10.59
CA MET A 457 8.28 7.75 -11.03
C MET A 457 8.49 6.84 -9.83
N TYR A 458 8.10 5.58 -9.97
CA TYR A 458 8.30 4.53 -8.98
C TYR A 458 8.57 3.19 -9.66
N GLN A 459 9.19 2.26 -8.93
CA GLN A 459 9.41 0.89 -9.38
C GLN A 459 8.54 -0.06 -8.56
N SER A 460 7.89 -0.99 -9.24
CA SER A 460 7.02 -2.00 -8.63
C SER A 460 7.11 -3.32 -9.40
N PHE A 461 6.58 -4.40 -8.81
CA PHE A 461 6.38 -5.64 -9.55
C PHE A 461 5.11 -5.53 -10.39
N ALA A 462 5.24 -5.78 -11.70
CA ALA A 462 4.14 -5.81 -12.65
C ALA A 462 4.01 -7.18 -13.30
N LEU A 463 2.78 -7.67 -13.49
CA LEU A 463 2.51 -8.91 -14.21
C LEU A 463 3.04 -8.81 -15.64
N ARG A 464 3.83 -9.78 -16.06
CA ARG A 464 4.40 -9.88 -17.41
C ARG A 464 3.64 -10.88 -18.27
N SER A 465 3.27 -12.03 -17.69
CA SER A 465 2.47 -13.04 -18.38
C SER A 465 1.60 -13.85 -17.44
N LYS A 466 0.44 -14.27 -17.96
CA LYS A 466 -0.46 -15.24 -17.35
C LYS A 466 -0.58 -16.42 -18.30
N GLN A 467 -0.43 -17.64 -17.80
CA GLN A 467 -0.71 -18.86 -18.56
C GLN A 467 -1.72 -19.70 -17.80
N VAL A 468 -2.71 -20.25 -18.50
CA VAL A 468 -3.70 -21.18 -17.93
C VAL A 468 -3.68 -22.47 -18.74
N SER A 469 -3.65 -23.61 -18.05
CA SER A 469 -3.71 -24.94 -18.67
C SER A 469 -4.35 -25.95 -17.71
N GLY A 470 -4.78 -27.11 -18.20
CA GLY A 470 -5.33 -28.15 -17.33
C GLY A 470 -6.21 -29.16 -18.06
N PRO A 471 -6.82 -30.11 -17.33
CA PRO A 471 -7.75 -31.08 -17.90
C PRO A 471 -8.89 -30.39 -18.67
N GLY A 472 -9.04 -30.71 -19.95
CA GLY A 472 -10.09 -30.14 -20.80
C GLY A 472 -9.92 -28.68 -21.20
N VAL A 473 -8.77 -28.05 -20.90
CA VAL A 473 -8.48 -26.64 -21.22
C VAL A 473 -7.26 -26.56 -22.13
N THR A 474 -7.43 -26.01 -23.33
CA THR A 474 -6.30 -25.68 -24.22
C THR A 474 -5.42 -24.63 -23.53
N PRO A 475 -4.08 -24.83 -23.49
CA PRO A 475 -3.19 -23.84 -22.90
C PRO A 475 -3.37 -22.46 -23.53
N ALA A 476 -3.64 -21.47 -22.69
CA ALA A 476 -3.85 -20.09 -23.09
C ALA A 476 -2.84 -19.19 -22.38
N THR A 477 -2.22 -18.28 -23.13
CA THR A 477 -1.20 -17.35 -22.60
C THR A 477 -1.60 -15.92 -22.94
N TRP A 478 -1.54 -15.06 -21.93
CA TRP A 478 -1.63 -13.61 -22.06
C TRP A 478 -0.27 -12.98 -21.75
N SER A 479 0.14 -11.99 -22.53
CA SER A 479 1.32 -11.17 -22.25
C SER A 479 0.92 -9.72 -22.04
N TYR A 480 1.65 -9.05 -21.15
CA TYR A 480 1.39 -7.69 -20.73
C TYR A 480 2.62 -6.83 -21.03
N THR A 481 2.39 -5.67 -21.65
CA THR A 481 3.44 -4.68 -21.94
C THR A 481 2.98 -3.31 -21.46
N TYR A 482 3.86 -2.62 -20.74
CA TYR A 482 3.59 -1.33 -20.13
C TYR A 482 4.44 -0.25 -20.79
N HIS A 483 3.84 0.91 -21.06
CA HIS A 483 4.51 2.11 -21.51
C HIS A 483 4.06 3.28 -20.63
N SER A 484 4.94 3.73 -19.73
CA SER A 484 4.60 4.73 -18.72
C SER A 484 5.62 5.87 -18.72
N PRO A 485 5.52 6.82 -19.68
CA PRO A 485 6.47 7.91 -19.80
C PRO A 485 6.39 8.84 -18.58
N SER A 486 7.50 9.44 -18.21
CA SER A 486 7.58 10.47 -17.18
C SER A 486 8.00 11.81 -17.77
N SER A 487 7.58 12.91 -17.14
CA SER A 487 8.10 14.24 -17.46
C SER A 487 7.96 15.17 -16.27
N ILE A 488 8.89 16.13 -16.19
CA ILE A 488 8.95 17.12 -15.13
C ILE A 488 8.54 18.51 -15.64
N HIS A 489 8.08 19.34 -14.70
CA HIS A 489 7.81 20.75 -14.91
C HIS A 489 8.68 21.59 -13.96
N MET A 490 9.58 22.40 -14.51
CA MET A 490 10.41 23.32 -13.75
C MET A 490 9.74 24.71 -13.70
N TYR A 491 9.36 25.15 -12.51
CA TYR A 491 8.89 26.51 -12.31
C TYR A 491 10.06 27.52 -12.44
N PRO A 492 9.81 28.80 -12.78
CA PRO A 492 10.86 29.81 -12.83
C PRO A 492 11.68 29.85 -11.54
N GLY A 493 13.01 29.79 -11.67
CA GLY A 493 13.95 29.76 -10.54
C GLY A 493 14.36 28.35 -10.10
N THR A 494 13.64 27.29 -10.51
CA THR A 494 14.06 25.91 -10.31
C THR A 494 15.10 25.52 -11.37
N THR A 495 16.21 24.90 -10.96
CA THR A 495 17.27 24.43 -11.85
C THR A 495 17.77 23.05 -11.42
N TRP A 496 18.55 22.37 -12.26
CA TRP A 496 19.20 21.11 -11.87
C TRP A 496 20.12 21.23 -10.65
N ALA A 497 20.78 22.38 -10.50
CA ALA A 497 21.67 22.66 -9.37
C ALA A 497 20.94 23.18 -8.12
N SER A 498 19.67 23.59 -8.27
CA SER A 498 18.79 24.01 -7.19
C SER A 498 17.40 23.44 -7.48
N PRO A 499 17.22 22.12 -7.26
CA PRO A 499 16.01 21.40 -7.63
C PRO A 499 14.89 21.61 -6.59
N ILE A 500 14.73 22.85 -6.14
CA ILE A 500 13.73 23.26 -5.16
C ILE A 500 12.73 24.15 -5.91
N CYS A 501 11.45 23.84 -5.77
CA CYS A 501 10.43 24.74 -6.26
C CYS A 501 10.25 25.91 -5.28
N ILE A 502 10.46 27.12 -5.77
CA ILE A 502 10.54 28.33 -4.93
C ILE A 502 9.18 28.70 -4.32
N VAL A 503 9.22 29.27 -3.11
CA VAL A 503 8.03 29.76 -2.40
C VAL A 503 7.31 30.81 -3.27
N GLY A 504 6.00 30.65 -3.43
CA GLY A 504 5.16 31.52 -4.27
C GLY A 504 4.80 30.93 -5.63
N ALA A 505 5.55 29.95 -6.15
CA ALA A 505 5.24 29.28 -7.41
C ALA A 505 4.03 28.33 -7.35
N GLN A 506 3.46 28.11 -6.16
CA GLN A 506 2.34 27.18 -5.92
C GLN A 506 2.59 25.79 -6.55
N CYS A 507 3.77 25.23 -6.30
CA CYS A 507 4.28 23.98 -6.89
C CYS A 507 3.34 22.77 -6.78
N TYR A 508 2.37 22.82 -5.87
CA TYR A 508 1.35 21.79 -5.73
C TYR A 508 0.25 21.89 -6.81
N GLN A 509 0.07 23.01 -7.49
CA GLN A 509 -0.93 23.12 -8.55
C GLN A 509 -0.51 22.31 -9.79
N PRO A 510 -1.48 21.73 -10.51
CA PRO A 510 -1.20 20.99 -11.74
C PRO A 510 -0.65 21.96 -12.80
N PRO A 511 0.56 21.74 -13.35
CA PRO A 511 1.07 22.57 -14.43
C PRO A 511 0.27 22.42 -15.73
N CYS A 512 -0.30 21.23 -15.95
CA CYS A 512 -1.16 20.93 -17.08
C CYS A 512 -2.63 20.98 -16.66
N THR A 513 -3.47 21.70 -17.40
CA THR A 513 -4.89 21.91 -17.06
C THR A 513 -5.85 21.63 -18.22
N ASP A 514 -5.34 21.10 -19.32
CA ASP A 514 -6.12 20.73 -20.51
C ASP A 514 -5.52 19.50 -21.19
N ASP A 515 -6.27 18.90 -22.10
CA ASP A 515 -5.86 17.66 -22.78
C ASP A 515 -4.71 17.86 -23.78
N ALA A 516 -4.39 19.10 -24.19
CA ALA A 516 -3.33 19.35 -25.17
C ALA A 516 -1.92 19.24 -24.57
N CYS A 517 -1.78 19.49 -23.25
CA CYS A 517 -0.53 19.25 -22.51
C CYS A 517 -0.48 17.89 -21.81
N ALA A 518 -1.60 17.15 -21.76
CA ALA A 518 -1.73 15.97 -20.93
C ALA A 518 -0.99 14.77 -21.53
N GLY A 519 -0.22 14.09 -20.68
CA GLY A 519 0.42 12.82 -20.99
C GLY A 519 -0.48 11.61 -20.72
N THR A 520 -0.04 10.47 -21.23
CA THR A 520 -0.71 9.18 -21.06
C THR A 520 0.26 8.05 -20.78
N SER A 521 -0.17 7.06 -20.01
CA SER A 521 0.44 5.73 -19.97
C SER A 521 -0.42 4.71 -20.71
N GLN A 522 0.17 3.61 -21.11
CA GLN A 522 -0.49 2.57 -21.89
C GLN A 522 -0.10 1.16 -21.43
N THR A 523 -1.09 0.27 -21.41
CA THR A 523 -0.90 -1.16 -21.17
C THR A 523 -1.50 -1.92 -22.33
N THR A 524 -0.73 -2.82 -22.93
CA THR A 524 -1.21 -3.73 -23.98
C THR A 524 -1.22 -5.15 -23.46
N VAL A 525 -2.37 -5.81 -23.60
CA VAL A 525 -2.58 -7.22 -23.26
C VAL A 525 -2.77 -7.99 -24.56
N ALA A 526 -1.84 -8.88 -24.90
CA ALA A 526 -1.99 -9.77 -26.03
C ALA A 526 -2.53 -11.12 -25.55
N GLY A 527 -3.59 -11.61 -26.19
CA GLY A 527 -4.25 -12.88 -25.88
C GLY A 527 -3.76 -14.05 -26.73
N PRO A 528 -4.17 -15.28 -26.39
CA PRO A 528 -3.68 -16.52 -26.99
C PRO A 528 -4.04 -16.76 -28.46
N GLU A 529 -5.09 -16.12 -28.97
CA GLU A 529 -5.64 -16.32 -30.32
C GLU A 529 -5.34 -15.12 -31.25
N GLY A 530 -4.37 -14.27 -30.87
CA GLY A 530 -3.98 -13.09 -31.65
C GLY A 530 -4.88 -11.87 -31.46
N GLN A 531 -5.86 -11.94 -30.56
CA GLN A 531 -6.60 -10.80 -30.04
C GLN A 531 -5.73 -9.98 -29.09
N TRP A 532 -5.99 -8.68 -29.02
CA TRP A 532 -5.31 -7.80 -28.08
C TRP A 532 -6.25 -6.73 -27.55
N GLU A 533 -5.90 -6.21 -26.37
CA GLU A 533 -6.55 -5.07 -25.73
C GLU A 533 -5.51 -4.05 -25.32
N ARG A 534 -5.81 -2.77 -25.49
CA ARG A 534 -4.90 -1.66 -25.20
C ARG A 534 -5.62 -0.62 -24.37
N TYR A 535 -5.12 -0.41 -23.17
CA TYR A 535 -5.65 0.49 -22.17
C TYR A 535 -4.77 1.74 -22.15
N THR A 536 -5.37 2.91 -22.31
CA THR A 536 -4.67 4.19 -22.25
C THR A 536 -5.20 4.99 -21.06
N PHE A 537 -4.32 5.30 -20.12
CA PHE A 537 -4.64 6.06 -18.92
C PHE A 537 -4.04 7.45 -18.99
N GLY A 538 -4.68 8.43 -18.36
CA GLY A 538 -4.03 9.69 -18.06
C GLY A 538 -2.93 9.47 -17.03
N ASN A 539 -1.79 10.14 -17.20
CA ASN A 539 -0.69 10.09 -16.22
C ASN A 539 -0.15 11.48 -15.86
N SER A 540 -0.87 12.56 -16.19
CA SER A 540 -0.45 13.92 -15.84
C SER A 540 -0.80 14.31 -14.42
N PHE A 541 0.23 14.79 -13.72
CA PHE A 541 0.22 15.23 -12.33
C PHE A 541 -1.03 16.05 -12.00
N ARG A 542 -1.86 15.48 -11.11
CA ARG A 542 -3.11 16.02 -10.60
C ARG A 542 -4.17 16.47 -11.64
N TYR A 543 -4.00 16.21 -12.93
CA TYR A 543 -5.01 16.51 -13.95
C TYR A 543 -5.83 15.25 -14.26
N ASN A 544 -5.31 14.40 -15.15
CA ASN A 544 -5.99 13.19 -15.61
C ASN A 544 -5.37 11.90 -15.04
N GLU A 545 -4.36 11.98 -14.17
CA GLU A 545 -3.66 10.80 -13.64
C GLU A 545 -4.62 9.75 -13.05
N GLY A 546 -4.40 8.49 -13.45
CA GLY A 546 -5.20 7.34 -13.01
C GLY A 546 -6.57 7.20 -13.66
N LYS A 547 -6.93 8.05 -14.64
CA LYS A 547 -8.21 7.93 -15.36
C LYS A 547 -8.05 7.10 -16.62
N LEU A 548 -8.92 6.11 -16.80
CA LEU A 548 -8.97 5.30 -18.01
C LEU A 548 -9.56 6.12 -19.17
N LEU A 549 -8.71 6.64 -20.06
CA LEU A 549 -9.15 7.52 -21.16
C LEU A 549 -9.64 6.74 -22.37
N ARG A 550 -9.03 5.58 -22.65
CA ARG A 550 -9.34 4.80 -23.85
C ARG A 550 -9.07 3.31 -23.66
N VAL A 551 -9.97 2.48 -24.17
CA VAL A 551 -9.78 1.03 -24.37
C VAL A 551 -9.91 0.73 -25.85
N GLU A 552 -8.92 0.10 -26.44
CA GLU A 552 -8.96 -0.39 -27.83
C GLU A 552 -8.88 -1.91 -27.80
N THR A 553 -9.72 -2.58 -28.57
CA THR A 553 -9.70 -4.04 -28.73
C THR A 553 -9.56 -4.38 -30.20
N GLY A 554 -8.70 -5.34 -30.52
CA GLY A 554 -8.35 -5.66 -31.89
C GLY A 554 -7.89 -7.10 -32.09
N SER A 555 -7.55 -7.40 -33.35
CA SER A 555 -6.97 -8.67 -33.76
C SER A 555 -5.87 -8.41 -34.80
N GLY A 556 -4.83 -9.24 -34.84
CA GLY A 556 -3.71 -9.01 -35.76
C GLY A 556 -2.82 -7.82 -35.34
N PRO A 557 -1.88 -7.37 -36.18
CA PRO A 557 -0.81 -6.46 -35.77
C PRO A 557 -1.25 -5.02 -35.47
N SER A 558 -2.38 -4.56 -36.01
CA SER A 558 -2.88 -3.19 -35.78
C SER A 558 -4.38 -2.98 -36.00
N ASP A 559 -5.17 -4.02 -36.29
CA ASP A 559 -6.58 -3.83 -36.64
C ASP A 559 -7.42 -3.59 -35.39
N ILE A 560 -7.99 -2.39 -35.30
CA ILE A 560 -8.85 -1.98 -34.19
C ILE A 560 -10.30 -2.31 -34.54
N LEU A 561 -10.91 -3.23 -33.78
CA LEU A 561 -12.30 -3.66 -33.99
C LEU A 561 -13.29 -2.79 -33.21
N ARG A 562 -12.86 -2.32 -32.03
CA ARG A 562 -13.66 -1.47 -31.14
C ARG A 562 -12.75 -0.54 -30.35
N THR A 563 -13.22 0.70 -30.20
CA THR A 563 -12.60 1.72 -29.34
C THR A 563 -13.64 2.26 -28.40
N VAL A 564 -13.35 2.26 -27.10
CA VAL A 564 -14.15 2.94 -26.07
C VAL A 564 -13.33 4.13 -25.57
N ARG A 565 -13.87 5.34 -25.66
CA ARG A 565 -13.28 6.57 -25.11
C ARG A 565 -14.08 7.06 -23.94
N HIS A 566 -13.40 7.50 -22.89
CA HIS A 566 -14.00 8.09 -21.71
C HIS A 566 -13.58 9.55 -21.58
N SER A 567 -14.51 10.38 -21.12
CA SER A 567 -14.25 11.76 -20.75
C SER A 567 -14.74 12.00 -19.34
N TYR A 568 -13.98 12.79 -18.58
CA TYR A 568 -14.25 13.08 -17.17
C TYR A 568 -14.34 14.58 -16.95
N ASP A 569 -15.08 15.00 -15.93
CA ASP A 569 -15.02 16.39 -15.47
C ASP A 569 -13.84 16.58 -14.52
N TYR A 570 -12.87 17.39 -14.94
CA TYR A 570 -11.67 17.71 -14.15
C TYR A 570 -11.78 19.03 -13.40
N ALA A 571 -12.92 19.73 -13.47
CA ALA A 571 -13.06 21.02 -12.80
C ALA A 571 -13.01 20.87 -11.29
N ARG A 572 -12.26 21.80 -10.69
CA ARG A 572 -11.98 21.84 -9.24
C ARG A 572 -12.83 22.86 -8.49
N ALA A 573 -13.67 23.61 -9.19
CA ALA A 573 -14.54 24.63 -8.65
C ALA A 573 -15.69 24.92 -9.64
N GLY A 574 -16.67 25.71 -9.18
CA GLY A 574 -17.75 26.21 -10.05
C GLY A 574 -18.72 25.13 -10.53
N ARG A 575 -18.87 24.05 -9.77
CA ARG A 575 -19.82 22.96 -10.06
C ARG A 575 -21.02 23.01 -9.11
N PRO A 576 -22.21 22.63 -9.58
CA PRO A 576 -23.41 22.54 -8.74
C PRO A 576 -23.39 21.32 -7.82
N TYR A 577 -22.52 20.35 -8.09
CA TYR A 577 -22.26 19.18 -7.25
C TYR A 577 -20.93 19.35 -6.49
N PRO A 578 -20.73 18.65 -5.35
CA PRO A 578 -19.48 18.70 -4.61
C PRO A 578 -18.28 18.24 -5.45
N VAL A 579 -17.25 19.07 -5.56
CA VAL A 579 -15.98 18.71 -6.23
C VAL A 579 -15.05 17.87 -5.34
N ARG A 580 -15.34 17.83 -4.03
CA ARG A 580 -14.64 17.08 -2.99
C ARG A 580 -15.62 16.74 -1.89
N PHE A 581 -15.51 15.54 -1.30
CA PHE A 581 -16.26 15.18 -0.10
C PHE A 581 -15.46 15.42 1.19
N GLY A 582 -14.14 15.25 1.12
CA GLY A 582 -13.20 15.47 2.20
C GLY A 582 -11.92 16.17 1.73
N SER A 583 -11.01 16.41 2.67
CA SER A 583 -9.67 16.91 2.39
C SER A 583 -8.66 15.94 2.98
N SER A 584 -7.83 15.31 2.15
CA SER A 584 -6.77 14.41 2.62
C SER A 584 -5.82 15.14 3.56
N LEU A 585 -5.33 14.37 4.53
CA LEU A 585 -4.34 14.82 5.50
C LEU A 585 -2.91 14.47 5.09
N ARG A 586 -2.68 13.74 3.99
CA ARG A 586 -1.31 13.39 3.57
C ARG A 586 -0.53 14.68 3.29
N VAL A 587 0.59 14.86 3.98
CA VAL A 587 1.39 16.09 4.01
C VAL A 587 2.29 16.16 2.77
N PHE A 588 1.91 16.98 1.78
CA PHE A 588 2.49 17.08 0.43
C PHE A 588 2.46 15.72 -0.35
N THR A 589 2.21 15.59 -1.64
CA THR A 589 1.51 16.38 -2.64
C THR A 589 0.86 15.46 -3.69
N ASP A 590 0.70 14.16 -3.40
CA ASP A 590 -0.02 13.21 -4.28
C ASP A 590 -1.45 12.91 -3.78
N SER A 591 -1.81 13.40 -2.60
CA SER A 591 -3.16 13.28 -2.03
C SER A 591 -4.23 14.08 -2.76
N SER A 592 -3.95 15.31 -3.19
CA SER A 592 -5.03 16.21 -3.60
C SER A 592 -5.83 15.71 -4.81
N SER A 593 -5.22 14.91 -5.70
CA SER A 593 -5.91 14.34 -6.86
C SER A 593 -6.78 13.14 -6.51
N ALA A 594 -6.56 12.52 -5.34
CA ALA A 594 -7.46 11.54 -4.75
C ALA A 594 -8.69 12.21 -4.12
N ASP A 595 -8.56 13.43 -3.57
CA ASP A 595 -9.68 14.14 -2.93
C ASP A 595 -10.69 14.72 -3.93
N TYR A 596 -10.21 15.12 -5.12
CA TYR A 596 -11.07 15.68 -6.16
C TYR A 596 -11.87 14.59 -6.87
N ILE A 597 -13.18 14.75 -6.84
CA ILE A 597 -14.11 13.90 -7.56
C ILE A 597 -14.03 14.25 -9.04
N ARG A 598 -13.72 13.24 -9.85
CA ARG A 598 -13.53 13.36 -11.30
C ARG A 598 -14.51 12.41 -11.98
N PRO A 599 -15.81 12.78 -12.05
CA PRO A 599 -16.87 11.90 -12.52
C PRO A 599 -16.79 11.70 -14.03
N LEU A 600 -17.20 10.52 -14.49
CA LEU A 600 -17.35 10.21 -15.91
C LEU A 600 -18.51 11.04 -16.48
N ILE A 601 -18.26 11.79 -17.54
CA ILE A 601 -19.25 12.65 -18.22
C ILE A 601 -19.63 12.14 -19.61
N SER A 602 -18.78 11.34 -20.24
CA SER A 602 -19.08 10.76 -21.55
C SER A 602 -18.34 9.45 -21.77
N THR A 603 -19.02 8.52 -22.45
CA THR A 603 -18.43 7.31 -23.01
C THR A 603 -18.84 7.23 -24.48
N VAL A 604 -17.86 7.10 -25.37
CA VAL A 604 -18.09 6.88 -26.81
C VAL A 604 -17.48 5.55 -27.21
N THR A 605 -18.31 4.63 -27.68
CA THR A 605 -17.89 3.36 -28.26
C THR A 605 -17.98 3.42 -29.78
N THR A 606 -16.85 3.38 -30.46
CA THR A 606 -16.77 3.19 -31.91
C THR A 606 -16.61 1.70 -32.21
N GLN A 607 -17.53 1.12 -32.97
CA GLN A 607 -17.47 -0.28 -33.39
C GLN A 607 -18.09 -0.42 -34.78
N GLN A 608 -17.40 -1.12 -35.70
CA GLN A 608 -17.88 -1.33 -37.08
C GLN A 608 -18.26 -0.03 -37.81
N GLY A 609 -17.49 1.04 -37.61
CA GLY A 609 -17.73 2.34 -38.23
C GLY A 609 -18.93 3.12 -37.67
N ARG A 610 -19.53 2.67 -36.55
CA ARG A 610 -20.62 3.35 -35.85
C ARG A 610 -20.18 3.79 -34.48
N ASP A 611 -20.67 4.95 -34.05
CA ASP A 611 -20.46 5.48 -32.71
C ASP A 611 -21.72 5.27 -31.88
N PHE A 612 -21.54 4.75 -30.66
CA PHE A 612 -22.56 4.66 -29.62
C PHE A 612 -22.09 5.51 -28.45
N PHE A 613 -22.95 6.38 -27.93
CA PHE A 613 -22.55 7.30 -26.87
C PHE A 613 -23.52 7.29 -25.69
N TRP A 614 -22.93 7.54 -24.53
CA TRP A 614 -23.58 7.86 -23.26
C TRP A 614 -22.96 9.17 -22.79
N GLN A 615 -23.77 10.15 -22.41
CA GLN A 615 -23.29 11.46 -21.98
C GLN A 615 -24.17 12.05 -20.87
N VAL A 616 -23.53 12.65 -19.86
CA VAL A 616 -24.21 13.48 -18.86
C VAL A 616 -24.51 14.84 -19.48
N ASP A 617 -25.76 15.28 -19.41
CA ASP A 617 -26.14 16.52 -20.10
C ASP A 617 -25.70 17.76 -19.32
N ALA A 618 -25.24 18.78 -20.05
CA ALA A 618 -24.74 20.04 -19.50
C ALA A 618 -25.82 21.13 -19.40
N VAL A 619 -27.06 20.74 -19.05
CA VAL A 619 -28.24 21.62 -19.00
C VAL A 619 -28.56 22.15 -17.60
N CYS A 620 -27.89 21.64 -16.57
CA CYS A 620 -28.13 21.99 -15.18
C CYS A 620 -27.38 23.28 -14.81
N ALA A 621 -28.03 24.43 -15.04
CA ALA A 621 -27.42 25.75 -14.86
C ALA A 621 -26.11 25.93 -15.65
N GLY A 622 -26.08 25.42 -16.89
CA GLY A 622 -24.89 25.44 -17.74
C GLY A 622 -23.76 24.49 -17.31
N ASN A 623 -24.04 23.56 -16.39
CA ASN A 623 -23.12 22.53 -15.91
C ASN A 623 -23.69 21.13 -16.12
N TYR A 624 -22.83 20.11 -15.98
CA TYR A 624 -23.24 18.71 -16.01
C TYR A 624 -24.23 18.37 -14.88
N CYS A 625 -25.27 17.64 -15.24
CA CYS A 625 -26.35 17.24 -14.34
C CYS A 625 -25.96 16.09 -13.41
N PHE A 626 -25.49 16.45 -12.22
CA PHE A 626 -25.24 15.54 -11.10
C PHE A 626 -26.01 15.97 -9.84
N ASP A 627 -26.32 15.03 -8.96
CA ASP A 627 -26.80 15.32 -7.61
C ASP A 627 -25.65 15.53 -6.60
N ASP A 628 -25.98 15.77 -5.33
CA ASP A 628 -25.00 15.98 -4.26
C ASP A 628 -24.14 14.75 -3.93
N TYR A 629 -24.50 13.58 -4.46
CA TYR A 629 -23.74 12.33 -4.37
C TYR A 629 -22.93 12.08 -5.65
N VAL A 630 -22.90 13.04 -6.57
CA VAL A 630 -22.22 12.98 -7.88
C VAL A 630 -22.75 11.82 -8.75
N ARG A 631 -24.05 11.55 -8.64
CA ARG A 631 -24.76 10.60 -9.51
C ARG A 631 -25.41 11.36 -10.67
N PRO A 632 -25.28 10.89 -11.93
CA PRO A 632 -25.94 11.55 -13.06
C PRO A 632 -27.46 11.62 -12.88
N THR A 633 -28.04 12.81 -13.03
CA THR A 633 -29.50 13.03 -12.93
C THR A 633 -30.17 13.20 -14.29
N HIS A 634 -29.40 13.54 -15.33
CA HIS A 634 -29.88 13.66 -16.71
C HIS A 634 -28.80 13.18 -17.67
N VAL A 635 -29.17 12.24 -18.55
CA VAL A 635 -28.24 11.53 -19.43
C VAL A 635 -28.86 11.34 -20.81
N THR A 636 -28.09 11.63 -21.85
CA THR A 636 -28.42 11.30 -23.24
C THR A 636 -27.67 10.03 -23.66
N ARG A 637 -28.37 9.16 -24.39
CA ARG A 637 -27.79 7.98 -25.03
C ARG A 637 -28.20 7.96 -26.50
N GLY A 638 -27.31 7.53 -27.38
CA GLY A 638 -27.62 7.46 -28.81
C GLY A 638 -26.58 6.72 -29.61
N SER A 639 -26.81 6.68 -30.92
CA SER A 639 -25.86 6.17 -31.91
C SER A 639 -25.83 7.09 -33.13
N SER A 640 -24.71 7.10 -33.86
CA SER A 640 -24.67 7.74 -35.16
C SER A 640 -25.71 7.11 -36.12
N PRO A 641 -26.29 7.88 -37.07
CA PRO A 641 -27.20 7.33 -38.06
C PRO A 641 -26.52 6.24 -38.90
N SER A 642 -27.30 5.27 -39.40
CA SER A 642 -26.78 4.29 -40.35
C SER A 642 -26.26 5.01 -41.62
N PRO A 643 -25.15 4.56 -42.22
CA PRO A 643 -24.71 5.04 -43.53
C PRO A 643 -25.78 4.91 -44.60
#